data_AF-A0A388QTV6-F1
#
_entry.id   AF-A0A388QTV6-F1
#
_cell.length_a   1.000
_cell.length_b   1.000
_cell.length_c   1.000
_cell.angle_alpha   90.00
_cell.angle_beta   90.00
_cell.angle_gamma   90.00
#
_symmetry.space_group_name_H-M   'P 1'
#
loop_
_entity.id
_entity.type
_entity.pdbx_description
1 polymer ?
#
loop_
_entity_poly.entity_id
_entity_poly.type
_entity_poly.pdbx_seq_one_letter_code
_entity_poly.pdbx_strand_id
1 'polypeptide(L)'
;MHSFVIGLDLGTSGVRAAAVDVNGTVLGLGTAKLPPTLALGDRREQHPDDWWVGVKVALRELAKQVDLSRARAIAVDGTSGTIVPVDAENLPLAAARMYDDADTGDLATSIRALAPRESAAHGASSPAAKALGWVALPGLVRIIHQADWVNRQLGSTDYVTDENNALKTGYDPVARCWPTWLQTFGLDPALLPKVVPVGTPIGTVAGAAANALGIPQGIPIAAGTTDGCATFLASGAQEIGEGATALGSTLVLKLLCDRPIFAPEFGIYSHRLGDRWLAGGASNCGGRTLANFWTPEEIIALSDQTTPAQPTGLNYYPLPATGERFPIADATLQPRLEPRPPEDARFLQGILEGLAEVERLGYQRLGELGGPALRSLRHAGGGSRNAAWMALRAQAMGLTLTEASGDEAAAGVARLAWQALGETVGGRVGSVKPCGGLASLAKTYDVLLVDQFGTMHDGQKAYPGAAEALRRFREEGGKVVVLSNSAKSGADNRARLAKFGFGAKHFDAVVTSGDAAQAAIREGRLGRAFKAGARVHLSGKPGDDYGFGALGLRLVGPEECEAIILTASVEPDRPWLEQVATLTAAARRGVTVLVANPDLEMLTPAGVRPSAGAVARELEKLGARLVWFGKPHADIYRVALTAAGDPDRTQVLAIGDSPEHDLAGAQRAGLAGALLGTGIMGGKSPREVGGRLPPGDWAWLPELRW
;
A
#
# COMPACT_ATOMS: atom_id res chain seq x y z
N MET A 1 -17.25 -23.13 6.45
CA MET A 1 -15.96 -23.66 5.94
C MET A 1 -15.13 -22.50 5.43
N HIS A 2 -13.94 -22.27 5.98
CA HIS A 2 -13.17 -21.03 5.74
C HIS A 2 -12.49 -21.06 4.38
N SER A 3 -12.67 -19.99 3.60
CA SER A 3 -11.91 -19.70 2.38
C SER A 3 -10.52 -19.18 2.78
N PHE A 4 -9.46 -19.59 2.08
CA PHE A 4 -8.09 -19.17 2.39
C PHE A 4 -7.22 -18.96 1.15
N VAL A 5 -6.08 -18.29 1.36
CA VAL A 5 -5.00 -18.14 0.38
C VAL A 5 -3.69 -18.66 0.96
N ILE A 6 -2.70 -18.86 0.10
CA ILE A 6 -1.39 -19.38 0.47
C ILE A 6 -0.34 -18.26 0.38
N GLY A 7 0.52 -18.16 1.38
CA GLY A 7 1.76 -17.40 1.28
C GLY A 7 2.97 -18.33 1.40
N LEU A 8 4.02 -18.04 0.64
CA LEU A 8 5.30 -18.74 0.64
C LEU A 8 6.42 -17.78 1.02
N ASP A 9 7.15 -18.06 2.09
CA ASP A 9 8.36 -17.33 2.51
C ASP A 9 9.59 -18.14 2.12
N LEU A 10 10.41 -17.58 1.21
CA LEU A 10 11.68 -18.15 0.77
C LEU A 10 12.83 -17.57 1.60
N GLY A 11 13.04 -18.12 2.80
CA GLY A 11 14.14 -17.75 3.66
C GLY A 11 15.48 -18.38 3.25
N THR A 12 16.55 -18.02 3.96
CA THR A 12 17.91 -18.52 3.69
C THR A 12 18.07 -20.01 3.99
N SER A 13 17.53 -20.49 5.11
CA SER A 13 17.73 -21.87 5.59
C SER A 13 16.53 -22.79 5.33
N GLY A 14 15.45 -22.27 4.75
CA GLY A 14 14.20 -23.00 4.64
C GLY A 14 13.11 -22.23 3.91
N VAL A 15 12.08 -22.96 3.51
CA VAL A 15 10.84 -22.43 2.94
C VAL A 15 9.71 -22.62 3.95
N ARG A 16 8.87 -21.60 4.13
CA ARG A 16 7.65 -21.70 4.94
C ARG A 16 6.43 -21.45 4.08
N ALA A 17 5.34 -22.14 4.38
CA ALA A 17 4.05 -21.99 3.72
C ALA A 17 2.97 -21.77 4.77
N ALA A 18 2.10 -20.80 4.56
CA ALA A 18 0.98 -20.52 5.46
C ALA A 18 -0.34 -20.49 4.69
N ALA A 19 -1.37 -21.14 5.23
CA ALA A 19 -2.76 -20.97 4.80
C ALA A 19 -3.42 -19.91 5.67
N VAL A 20 -3.91 -18.82 5.07
CA VAL A 20 -4.48 -17.68 5.82
C VAL A 20 -5.89 -17.36 5.35
N ASP A 21 -6.84 -17.29 6.28
CA ASP A 21 -8.22 -16.89 5.99
C ASP A 21 -8.36 -15.36 5.81
N VAL A 22 -9.54 -14.90 5.39
CA VAL A 22 -9.79 -13.47 5.15
C VAL A 22 -9.68 -12.61 6.42
N ASN A 23 -9.83 -13.22 7.60
CA ASN A 23 -9.69 -12.52 8.88
C ASN A 23 -8.22 -12.40 9.31
N GLY A 24 -7.29 -13.05 8.60
CA GLY A 24 -5.87 -13.11 8.95
C GLY A 24 -5.52 -14.26 9.88
N THR A 25 -6.45 -15.21 10.10
CA THR A 25 -6.21 -16.40 10.91
C THR A 25 -5.36 -17.38 10.11
N VAL A 26 -4.24 -17.81 10.70
CA VAL A 26 -3.42 -18.89 10.16
C VAL A 26 -4.12 -20.23 10.42
N LEU A 27 -4.53 -20.90 9.34
CA LEU A 27 -5.23 -22.19 9.38
C LEU A 27 -4.27 -23.38 9.44
N GLY A 28 -3.02 -23.18 9.01
CA GLY A 28 -1.97 -24.20 9.03
C GLY A 28 -0.65 -23.63 8.56
N LEU A 29 0.44 -24.32 8.94
CA LEU A 29 1.81 -23.98 8.57
C LEU A 29 2.55 -25.20 8.06
N GLY A 30 3.31 -25.03 6.99
CA GLY A 30 4.23 -26.04 6.47
C GLY A 30 5.64 -25.49 6.38
N THR A 31 6.64 -26.32 6.67
CA THR A 31 8.04 -25.89 6.64
C THR A 31 8.92 -26.92 5.93
N ALA A 32 9.92 -26.42 5.21
CA ALA A 32 10.97 -27.23 4.60
C ALA A 32 12.34 -26.66 4.95
N LYS A 33 13.32 -27.53 5.21
CA LYS A 33 14.73 -27.12 5.32
C LYS A 33 15.35 -27.08 3.93
N LEU A 34 16.17 -26.07 3.67
CA LEU A 34 17.01 -25.98 2.48
C LEU A 34 18.43 -26.44 2.79
N PRO A 35 19.19 -26.89 1.77
CA PRO A 35 20.62 -27.09 1.92
C PRO A 35 21.33 -25.82 2.42
N PRO A 36 22.47 -25.95 3.15
CA PRO A 36 23.26 -24.81 3.55
C PRO A 36 23.69 -23.96 2.36
N THR A 37 23.73 -22.63 2.54
CA THR A 37 24.29 -21.71 1.53
C THR A 37 25.77 -22.05 1.30
N LEU A 38 26.16 -22.20 0.04
CA LEU A 38 27.55 -22.43 -0.34
C LEU A 38 28.33 -21.14 -0.15
N ALA A 39 29.44 -21.22 0.59
CA ALA A 39 30.27 -20.07 0.94
C ALA A 39 31.71 -20.26 0.47
N LEU A 40 32.22 -19.32 -0.33
CA LEU A 40 33.62 -19.27 -0.76
C LEU A 40 34.13 -17.83 -0.64
N GLY A 41 34.90 -17.52 0.40
CA GLY A 41 35.26 -16.14 0.73
C GLY A 41 34.00 -15.32 1.03
N ASP A 42 33.79 -14.23 0.28
CA ASP A 42 32.59 -13.39 0.39
C ASP A 42 31.43 -13.83 -0.53
N ARG A 43 31.66 -14.85 -1.37
CA ARG A 43 30.65 -15.45 -2.25
C ARG A 43 29.63 -16.25 -1.43
N ARG A 44 28.34 -16.11 -1.74
CA ARG A 44 27.22 -16.82 -1.09
C ARG A 44 26.22 -17.28 -2.15
N GLU A 45 26.09 -18.59 -2.32
CA GLU A 45 25.30 -19.16 -3.41
C GLU A 45 24.31 -20.24 -2.96
N GLN A 46 23.18 -20.31 -3.68
CA GLN A 46 22.20 -21.40 -3.59
C GLN A 46 21.78 -21.85 -4.99
N HIS A 47 21.38 -23.12 -5.10
CA HIS A 47 20.82 -23.63 -6.35
C HIS A 47 19.30 -23.35 -6.39
N PRO A 48 18.75 -22.71 -7.43
CA PRO A 48 17.33 -22.38 -7.49
C PRO A 48 16.38 -23.58 -7.36
N ASP A 49 16.77 -24.75 -7.90
CA ASP A 49 15.97 -25.98 -7.76
C ASP A 49 15.72 -26.40 -6.31
N ASP A 50 16.63 -26.07 -5.38
CA ASP A 50 16.45 -26.35 -3.96
C ASP A 50 15.26 -25.58 -3.41
N TRP A 51 15.03 -24.34 -3.86
CA TRP A 51 13.86 -23.55 -3.48
C TRP A 51 12.58 -24.23 -3.95
N TRP A 52 12.53 -24.73 -5.19
CA TRP A 52 11.36 -25.42 -5.70
C TRP A 52 11.07 -26.74 -4.99
N VAL A 53 12.13 -27.48 -4.63
CA VAL A 53 12.00 -28.66 -3.75
C VAL A 53 11.47 -28.25 -2.37
N GLY A 54 11.99 -27.17 -1.79
CA GLY A 54 11.52 -26.60 -0.54
C GLY A 54 10.03 -26.22 -0.57
N VAL A 55 9.58 -25.55 -1.63
CA VAL A 55 8.15 -25.21 -1.83
C VAL A 55 7.27 -26.47 -1.87
N LYS A 56 7.67 -27.49 -2.63
CA LYS A 56 6.95 -28.78 -2.68
C LYS A 56 6.85 -29.43 -1.31
N VAL A 57 7.93 -29.43 -0.52
CA VAL A 57 7.95 -30.03 0.83
C VAL A 57 7.09 -29.21 1.80
N ALA A 58 7.24 -27.88 1.81
CA ALA A 58 6.46 -27.01 2.70
C ALA A 58 4.96 -27.13 2.44
N LEU A 59 4.53 -27.18 1.17
CA LEU A 59 3.12 -27.37 0.84
C LEU A 59 2.61 -28.78 1.18
N ARG A 60 3.43 -29.83 1.06
CA ARG A 60 3.06 -31.17 1.54
C ARG A 60 2.85 -31.20 3.06
N GLU A 61 3.67 -30.49 3.83
CA GLU A 61 3.47 -30.36 5.28
C GLU A 61 2.20 -29.57 5.61
N LEU A 62 1.92 -28.50 4.86
CA LEU A 62 0.69 -27.72 5.00
C LEU A 62 -0.56 -28.56 4.67
N ALA A 63 -0.48 -29.41 3.64
CA ALA A 63 -1.57 -30.28 3.20
C ALA A 63 -2.02 -31.32 4.25
N LYS A 64 -1.18 -31.61 5.26
CA LYS A 64 -1.55 -32.47 6.40
C LYS A 64 -2.55 -31.80 7.33
N GLN A 65 -2.66 -30.46 7.28
CA GLN A 65 -3.48 -29.65 8.19
C GLN A 65 -4.67 -29.01 7.49
N VAL A 66 -4.52 -28.66 6.21
CA VAL A 66 -5.54 -27.95 5.43
C VAL A 66 -5.70 -28.59 4.06
N ASP A 67 -6.95 -28.75 3.61
CA ASP A 67 -7.25 -29.17 2.24
C ASP A 67 -6.87 -28.07 1.23
N LEU A 68 -5.71 -28.24 0.61
CA LEU A 68 -5.12 -27.29 -0.34
C LEU A 68 -5.97 -27.05 -1.59
N SER A 69 -6.89 -27.97 -1.94
CA SER A 69 -7.79 -27.81 -3.10
C SER A 69 -8.76 -26.62 -2.96
N ARG A 70 -8.81 -26.00 -1.78
CA ARG A 70 -9.66 -24.86 -1.47
C ARG A 70 -8.91 -23.52 -1.46
N ALA A 71 -7.61 -23.52 -1.77
CA ALA A 71 -6.83 -22.30 -1.89
C ALA A 71 -7.36 -21.41 -3.03
N ARG A 72 -7.48 -20.10 -2.79
CA ARG A 72 -8.02 -19.15 -3.79
C ARG A 72 -6.97 -18.31 -4.51
N ALA A 73 -5.79 -18.15 -3.93
CA ALA A 73 -4.66 -17.40 -4.51
C ALA A 73 -3.37 -17.79 -3.79
N ILE A 74 -2.23 -17.43 -4.38
CA ILE A 74 -0.90 -17.65 -3.83
C ILE A 74 0.00 -16.42 -4.00
N ALA A 75 0.87 -16.15 -3.03
CA ALA A 75 1.91 -15.12 -3.12
C ALA A 75 3.24 -15.63 -2.55
N VAL A 76 4.35 -15.09 -3.04
CA VAL A 76 5.71 -15.53 -2.69
C VAL A 76 6.55 -14.34 -2.25
N ASP A 77 7.12 -14.39 -1.06
CA ASP A 77 8.17 -13.47 -0.64
C ASP A 77 9.55 -14.17 -0.66
N GLY A 78 10.61 -13.37 -0.66
CA GLY A 78 11.96 -13.87 -0.64
C GLY A 78 12.95 -12.90 -0.02
N THR A 79 14.19 -13.34 0.06
CA THR A 79 15.27 -12.54 0.65
C THR A 79 15.57 -11.29 -0.18
N SER A 80 15.69 -10.15 0.50
CA SER A 80 15.91 -8.84 -0.14
C SER A 80 17.33 -8.70 -0.73
N GLY A 81 17.47 -9.06 -2.01
CA GLY A 81 18.71 -8.89 -2.81
C GLY A 81 19.31 -10.17 -3.39
N THR A 82 18.59 -11.29 -3.34
CA THR A 82 18.99 -12.54 -4.02
C THR A 82 18.52 -12.54 -5.47
N ILE A 83 19.44 -12.83 -6.40
CA ILE A 83 19.18 -12.83 -7.85
C ILE A 83 19.69 -14.08 -8.56
N VAL A 84 19.10 -14.38 -9.71
CA VAL A 84 19.40 -15.53 -10.57
C VAL A 84 19.32 -15.14 -12.06
N PRO A 85 20.30 -15.54 -12.91
CA PRO A 85 20.22 -15.38 -14.35
C PRO A 85 19.47 -16.56 -14.98
N VAL A 86 18.59 -16.29 -15.93
CA VAL A 86 17.76 -17.32 -16.60
C VAL A 86 17.72 -17.17 -18.11
N ASP A 87 17.45 -18.28 -18.79
CA ASP A 87 17.18 -18.35 -20.23
C ASP A 87 15.69 -18.13 -20.60
N ALA A 88 15.31 -18.45 -21.84
CA ALA A 88 13.95 -18.28 -22.32
C ALA A 88 12.97 -19.28 -21.68
N GLU A 89 13.47 -20.43 -21.25
CA GLU A 89 12.75 -21.54 -20.62
C GLU A 89 12.69 -21.43 -19.09
N ASN A 90 13.20 -20.33 -18.51
CA ASN A 90 13.33 -20.09 -17.07
C ASN A 90 14.33 -21.04 -16.37
N LEU A 91 15.23 -21.67 -17.13
CA LEU A 91 16.30 -22.47 -16.55
C LEU A 91 17.39 -21.55 -15.99
N PRO A 92 17.91 -21.82 -14.79
CA PRO A 92 18.99 -21.04 -14.22
C PRO A 92 20.30 -21.27 -14.99
N LEU A 93 20.94 -20.18 -15.42
CA LEU A 93 22.22 -20.22 -16.14
C LEU A 93 23.44 -20.23 -15.20
N ALA A 94 23.22 -19.95 -13.92
CA ALA A 94 24.21 -20.01 -12.86
C ALA A 94 23.53 -20.25 -11.50
N ALA A 95 24.32 -20.57 -10.48
CA ALA A 95 23.84 -20.53 -9.11
C ALA A 95 23.32 -19.13 -8.75
N ALA A 96 22.28 -19.06 -7.93
CA ALA A 96 21.77 -17.79 -7.45
C ALA A 96 22.75 -17.17 -6.46
N ARG A 97 22.94 -15.86 -6.58
CA ARG A 97 23.77 -15.08 -5.66
C ARG A 97 22.88 -14.52 -4.55
N MET A 98 23.15 -14.92 -3.31
CA MET A 98 22.32 -14.60 -2.14
C MET A 98 22.42 -13.12 -1.73
N TYR A 99 21.45 -12.64 -0.95
CA TYR A 99 21.34 -11.25 -0.49
C TYR A 99 22.57 -10.73 0.28
N ASP A 100 23.27 -11.61 1.00
CA ASP A 100 24.46 -11.35 1.79
C ASP A 100 25.77 -11.60 1.03
N ASP A 101 25.69 -11.95 -0.25
CA ASP A 101 26.85 -12.12 -1.11
C ASP A 101 27.53 -10.77 -1.39
N ALA A 102 28.71 -10.55 -0.80
CA ALA A 102 29.50 -9.32 -0.94
C ALA A 102 30.67 -9.46 -1.92
N ASP A 103 30.80 -10.59 -2.64
CA ASP A 103 31.82 -10.80 -3.68
C ASP A 103 31.52 -9.98 -4.95
N THR A 104 31.59 -8.66 -4.85
CA THR A 104 31.26 -7.71 -5.93
C THR A 104 32.48 -6.94 -6.44
N GLY A 105 33.67 -7.16 -5.88
CA GLY A 105 34.89 -6.42 -6.22
C GLY A 105 34.67 -4.90 -6.14
N ASP A 106 35.18 -4.17 -7.14
CA ASP A 106 35.05 -2.70 -7.21
C ASP A 106 33.69 -2.23 -7.76
N LEU A 107 32.81 -3.16 -8.17
CA LEU A 107 31.53 -2.82 -8.80
C LEU A 107 30.57 -2.15 -7.83
N ALA A 108 30.46 -2.64 -6.59
CA ALA A 108 29.62 -2.00 -5.58
C ALA A 108 30.10 -0.59 -5.24
N THR A 109 31.42 -0.36 -5.26
CA THR A 109 32.00 0.98 -5.09
C THR A 109 31.64 1.90 -6.27
N SER A 110 31.67 1.37 -7.49
CA SER A 110 31.31 2.12 -8.70
C SER A 110 29.84 2.56 -8.71
N ILE A 111 28.93 1.75 -8.14
CA ILE A 111 27.52 2.14 -7.98
C ILE A 111 27.38 3.40 -7.10
N ARG A 112 28.21 3.55 -6.06
CA ARG A 112 28.15 4.73 -5.17
C ARG A 112 28.42 6.04 -5.88
N ALA A 113 29.19 6.01 -6.97
CA ALA A 113 29.49 7.19 -7.78
C ALA A 113 28.39 7.52 -8.80
N LEU A 114 27.54 6.55 -9.15
CA LEU A 114 26.56 6.66 -10.25
C LEU A 114 25.12 6.77 -9.75
N ALA A 115 24.76 5.97 -8.74
CA ALA A 115 23.40 5.91 -8.22
C ALA A 115 23.08 7.15 -7.37
N PRO A 116 21.84 7.67 -7.42
CA PRO A 116 21.40 8.74 -6.53
C PRO A 116 21.65 8.39 -5.06
N ARG A 117 21.92 9.40 -4.23
CA ARG A 117 22.18 9.22 -2.79
C ARG A 117 21.10 8.40 -2.10
N GLU A 118 19.84 8.58 -2.48
CA GLU A 118 18.66 7.94 -1.91
C GLU A 118 18.44 6.49 -2.39
N SER A 119 19.25 6.00 -3.34
CA SER A 119 19.11 4.64 -3.86
C SER A 119 19.46 3.58 -2.81
N ALA A 120 18.66 2.52 -2.75
CA ALA A 120 18.94 1.36 -1.90
C ALA A 120 20.08 0.46 -2.47
N ALA A 121 20.63 0.77 -3.65
CA ALA A 121 21.63 -0.06 -4.34
C ALA A 121 23.07 0.10 -3.81
N HIS A 122 23.33 1.02 -2.86
CA HIS A 122 24.67 1.36 -2.35
C HIS A 122 25.36 0.26 -1.50
N GLY A 123 24.67 -0.85 -1.21
CA GLY A 123 25.19 -1.92 -0.38
C GLY A 123 26.37 -2.68 -1.02
N ALA A 124 27.29 -3.20 -0.20
CA ALA A 124 28.40 -4.03 -0.68
C ALA A 124 27.93 -5.31 -1.40
N SER A 125 26.74 -5.81 -1.04
CA SER A 125 26.05 -6.93 -1.67
C SER A 125 25.01 -6.49 -2.71
N SER A 126 25.23 -5.37 -3.41
CA SER A 126 24.31 -4.83 -4.41
C SER A 126 23.96 -5.85 -5.51
N PRO A 127 22.68 -6.17 -5.75
CA PRO A 127 22.27 -7.03 -6.86
C PRO A 127 22.68 -6.51 -8.24
N ALA A 128 22.69 -5.20 -8.48
CA ALA A 128 23.18 -4.66 -9.75
C ALA A 128 24.65 -5.03 -10.00
N ALA A 129 25.49 -4.95 -8.97
CA ALA A 129 26.89 -5.34 -9.07
C ALA A 129 27.06 -6.84 -9.39
N LYS A 130 26.28 -7.69 -8.72
CA LYS A 130 26.23 -9.15 -9.00
C LYS A 130 25.78 -9.43 -10.44
N ALA A 131 24.71 -8.77 -10.88
CA ALA A 131 24.11 -8.94 -12.19
C ALA A 131 25.07 -8.60 -13.33
N LEU A 132 25.92 -7.59 -13.15
CA LEU A 132 26.92 -7.22 -14.16
C LEU A 132 27.90 -8.36 -14.47
N GLY A 133 28.17 -9.24 -13.51
CA GLY A 133 28.99 -10.45 -13.71
C GLY A 133 28.35 -11.48 -14.66
N TRP A 134 27.08 -11.34 -15.00
CA TRP A 134 26.33 -12.29 -15.83
C TRP A 134 25.92 -11.77 -17.20
N VAL A 135 26.09 -10.48 -17.50
CA VAL A 135 25.59 -9.89 -18.77
C VAL A 135 26.17 -10.54 -20.03
N ALA A 136 27.32 -11.21 -19.91
CA ALA A 136 27.98 -11.93 -20.98
C ALA A 136 27.66 -13.44 -21.03
N LEU A 137 26.78 -13.95 -20.16
CA LEU A 137 26.40 -15.37 -20.17
C LEU A 137 25.67 -15.73 -21.47
N PRO A 138 26.12 -16.77 -22.20
CA PRO A 138 25.40 -17.27 -23.36
C PRO A 138 23.99 -17.72 -23.00
N GLY A 139 22.99 -17.30 -23.77
CA GLY A 139 21.58 -17.66 -23.55
C GLY A 139 20.86 -16.83 -22.49
N LEU A 140 21.51 -15.83 -21.88
CA LEU A 140 20.87 -14.94 -20.91
C LEU A 140 19.68 -14.22 -21.53
N VAL A 141 18.51 -14.36 -20.89
CA VAL A 141 17.29 -13.64 -21.24
C VAL A 141 16.94 -12.62 -20.16
N ARG A 142 16.95 -13.02 -18.88
CA ARG A 142 16.69 -12.11 -17.76
C ARG A 142 17.54 -12.43 -16.54
N ILE A 143 17.75 -11.43 -15.70
CA ILE A 143 18.27 -11.55 -14.33
C ILE A 143 17.15 -11.17 -13.39
N ILE A 144 16.62 -12.14 -12.66
CA ILE A 144 15.41 -12.02 -11.83
C ILE A 144 15.72 -12.31 -10.36
N HIS A 145 14.78 -12.01 -9.46
CA HIS A 145 14.93 -12.26 -8.03
C HIS A 145 14.48 -13.68 -7.65
N GLN A 146 14.86 -14.12 -6.46
CA GLN A 146 14.47 -15.42 -5.89
C GLN A 146 12.97 -15.70 -5.96
N ALA A 147 12.13 -14.74 -5.54
CA ALA A 147 10.68 -14.87 -5.55
C ALA A 147 10.14 -14.95 -7.00
N ASP A 148 10.72 -14.18 -7.92
CA ASP A 148 10.33 -14.14 -9.33
C ASP A 148 10.55 -15.50 -10.01
N TRP A 149 11.67 -16.17 -9.71
CA TRP A 149 11.96 -17.49 -10.25
C TRP A 149 10.92 -18.52 -9.80
N VAL A 150 10.54 -18.52 -8.52
CA VAL A 150 9.45 -19.38 -8.02
C VAL A 150 8.09 -18.99 -8.64
N ASN A 151 7.81 -17.70 -8.82
CA ASN A 151 6.60 -17.26 -9.51
C ASN A 151 6.53 -17.76 -10.96
N ARG A 152 7.67 -17.88 -11.66
CA ARG A 152 7.74 -18.49 -13.00
C ARG A 152 7.49 -19.99 -12.96
N GLN A 153 8.04 -20.71 -11.96
CA GLN A 153 7.71 -22.12 -11.74
C GLN A 153 6.22 -22.35 -11.44
N LEU A 154 5.55 -21.40 -10.78
CA LEU A 154 4.11 -21.44 -10.50
C LEU A 154 3.25 -21.21 -11.75
N GLY A 155 3.74 -20.47 -12.74
CA GLY A 155 2.99 -20.17 -13.97
C GLY A 155 2.74 -18.68 -14.26
N SER A 156 3.46 -17.76 -13.62
CA SER A 156 3.38 -16.34 -13.97
C SER A 156 3.69 -16.11 -15.46
N THR A 157 2.98 -15.18 -16.08
CA THR A 157 2.92 -15.06 -17.56
C THR A 157 4.12 -14.36 -18.21
N ASP A 158 4.86 -13.57 -17.44
CA ASP A 158 6.03 -12.79 -17.86
C ASP A 158 7.11 -12.82 -16.75
N TYR A 159 8.31 -12.32 -17.06
CA TYR A 159 9.32 -12.01 -16.04
C TYR A 159 8.93 -10.73 -15.29
N VAL A 160 8.19 -10.91 -14.20
CA VAL A 160 7.67 -9.83 -13.35
C VAL A 160 8.28 -9.93 -11.97
N THR A 161 8.61 -8.78 -11.39
CA THR A 161 9.03 -8.63 -9.99
C THR A 161 8.21 -7.55 -9.29
N ASP A 162 8.17 -7.58 -7.96
CA ASP A 162 7.56 -6.52 -7.18
C ASP A 162 8.52 -5.37 -6.87
N GLU A 163 7.96 -4.21 -6.52
CA GLU A 163 8.72 -2.99 -6.19
C GLU A 163 9.74 -3.18 -5.05
N ASN A 164 9.54 -4.13 -4.14
CA ASN A 164 10.39 -4.32 -2.97
C ASN A 164 11.57 -5.26 -3.25
N ASN A 165 11.37 -6.34 -4.01
CA ASN A 165 12.49 -7.18 -4.46
C ASN A 165 13.41 -6.40 -5.42
N ALA A 166 12.84 -5.59 -6.33
CA ALA A 166 13.58 -4.75 -7.27
C ALA A 166 14.40 -3.62 -6.61
N LEU A 167 14.01 -3.19 -5.40
CA LEU A 167 14.51 -1.98 -4.75
C LEU A 167 16.03 -1.94 -4.63
N LYS A 168 16.64 -3.00 -4.10
CA LYS A 168 18.10 -3.06 -3.89
C LYS A 168 18.87 -3.25 -5.20
N THR A 169 18.24 -3.77 -6.24
CA THR A 169 18.82 -3.84 -7.59
C THR A 169 18.99 -2.45 -8.20
N GLY A 170 18.33 -1.43 -7.67
CA GLY A 170 18.48 -0.04 -8.09
C GLY A 170 17.21 0.58 -8.66
N TYR A 171 16.08 -0.11 -8.57
CA TYR A 171 14.78 0.43 -8.93
C TYR A 171 14.48 1.71 -8.15
N ASP A 172 13.92 2.73 -8.83
CA ASP A 172 13.42 3.94 -8.17
C ASP A 172 11.94 3.73 -7.81
N PRO A 173 11.58 3.53 -6.53
CA PRO A 173 10.20 3.29 -6.12
C PRO A 173 9.34 4.56 -6.14
N VAL A 174 9.95 5.75 -6.25
CA VAL A 174 9.25 7.03 -6.33
C VAL A 174 8.85 7.30 -7.78
N ALA A 175 9.82 7.22 -8.69
CA ALA A 175 9.59 7.39 -10.13
C ALA A 175 8.96 6.15 -10.79
N ARG A 176 8.98 5.00 -10.09
CA ARG A 176 8.48 3.70 -10.53
C ARG A 176 9.11 3.24 -11.84
N CYS A 177 10.43 3.31 -11.92
CA CYS A 177 11.18 2.88 -13.10
C CYS A 177 12.57 2.34 -12.75
N TRP A 178 13.13 1.58 -13.69
CA TRP A 178 14.56 1.34 -13.72
C TRP A 178 15.28 2.63 -14.13
N PRO A 179 16.13 3.22 -13.27
CA PRO A 179 16.75 4.51 -13.56
C PRO A 179 17.89 4.41 -14.58
N THR A 180 18.19 5.52 -15.24
CA THR A 180 19.20 5.61 -16.31
C THR A 180 20.63 5.35 -15.84
N TRP A 181 20.92 5.50 -14.54
CA TRP A 181 22.26 5.22 -14.01
C TRP A 181 22.63 3.73 -14.17
N LEU A 182 21.66 2.80 -14.20
CA LEU A 182 21.93 1.37 -14.44
C LEU A 182 22.56 1.14 -15.82
N GLN A 183 22.04 1.82 -16.86
CA GLN A 183 22.64 1.78 -18.20
C GLN A 183 24.06 2.35 -18.20
N THR A 184 24.28 3.44 -17.46
CA THR A 184 25.61 4.06 -17.32
C THR A 184 26.60 3.14 -16.58
N PHE A 185 26.09 2.37 -15.61
CA PHE A 185 26.83 1.33 -14.90
C PHE A 185 27.13 0.10 -15.77
N GLY A 186 26.49 -0.04 -16.93
CA GLY A 186 26.66 -1.17 -17.86
C GLY A 186 25.63 -2.28 -17.72
N LEU A 187 24.59 -2.08 -16.91
CA LEU A 187 23.46 -3.02 -16.77
C LEU A 187 22.25 -2.50 -17.55
N ASP A 188 21.95 -3.14 -18.68
CA ASP A 188 20.77 -2.82 -19.48
C ASP A 188 19.47 -3.19 -18.75
N PRO A 189 18.55 -2.25 -18.47
CA PRO A 189 17.24 -2.54 -17.89
C PRO A 189 16.41 -3.56 -18.67
N ALA A 190 16.69 -3.80 -19.96
CA ALA A 190 16.02 -4.85 -20.73
C ALA A 190 16.34 -6.27 -20.22
N LEU A 191 17.46 -6.45 -19.51
CA LEU A 191 17.81 -7.71 -18.84
C LEU A 191 17.09 -7.89 -17.50
N LEU A 192 16.43 -6.86 -16.98
CA LEU A 192 15.74 -6.89 -15.70
C LEU A 192 14.24 -7.19 -15.87
N PRO A 193 13.57 -7.74 -14.85
CA PRO A 193 12.13 -8.01 -14.90
C PRO A 193 11.32 -6.71 -14.97
N LYS A 194 10.09 -6.83 -15.47
CA LYS A 194 9.09 -5.77 -15.37
C LYS A 194 8.67 -5.62 -13.90
N VAL A 195 8.68 -4.41 -13.38
CA VAL A 195 8.33 -4.14 -11.97
C VAL A 195 6.85 -3.79 -11.85
N VAL A 196 6.15 -4.37 -10.87
CA VAL A 196 4.74 -4.08 -10.55
C VAL A 196 4.56 -3.83 -9.05
N PRO A 197 3.49 -3.13 -8.63
CA PRO A 197 3.17 -2.99 -7.21
C PRO A 197 2.95 -4.33 -6.52
N VAL A 198 3.30 -4.42 -5.23
CA VAL A 198 2.98 -5.59 -4.39
C VAL A 198 1.47 -5.90 -4.43
N GLY A 199 1.11 -7.18 -4.41
CA GLY A 199 -0.27 -7.66 -4.50
C GLY A 199 -0.89 -7.62 -5.90
N THR A 200 -0.18 -7.14 -6.92
CA THR A 200 -0.67 -7.17 -8.31
C THR A 200 -0.82 -8.62 -8.81
N PRO A 201 -1.93 -9.02 -9.45
CA PRO A 201 -2.01 -10.32 -10.13
C PRO A 201 -0.99 -10.43 -11.27
N ILE A 202 -0.12 -11.44 -11.25
CA ILE A 202 0.98 -11.65 -12.23
C ILE A 202 0.81 -12.90 -13.11
N GLY A 203 -0.36 -13.52 -13.01
CA GLY A 203 -0.73 -14.72 -13.75
C GLY A 203 -1.58 -15.64 -12.89
N THR A 204 -1.69 -16.89 -13.33
CA THR A 204 -2.43 -17.93 -12.61
C THR A 204 -1.59 -19.19 -12.51
N VAL A 205 -1.87 -20.01 -11.50
CA VAL A 205 -1.16 -21.29 -11.31
C VAL A 205 -1.36 -22.19 -12.52
N ALA A 206 -0.27 -22.56 -13.18
CA ALA A 206 -0.27 -23.43 -14.34
C ALA A 206 -0.57 -24.89 -13.95
N GLY A 207 -1.10 -25.68 -14.88
CA GLY A 207 -1.49 -27.08 -14.61
C GLY A 207 -0.36 -27.96 -14.08
N ALA A 208 0.87 -27.79 -14.59
CA ALA A 208 2.04 -28.53 -14.11
C ALA A 208 2.38 -28.19 -12.64
N ALA A 209 2.31 -26.92 -12.27
CA ALA A 209 2.54 -26.47 -10.90
C ALA A 209 1.41 -26.93 -9.96
N ALA A 210 0.15 -26.80 -10.38
CA ALA A 210 -1.02 -27.29 -9.64
C ALA A 210 -0.87 -28.79 -9.29
N ASN A 211 -0.52 -29.62 -10.27
CA ASN A 211 -0.29 -31.05 -10.08
C ASN A 211 0.89 -31.34 -9.13
N ALA A 212 1.99 -30.59 -9.26
CA ALA A 212 3.18 -30.80 -8.44
C ALA A 212 2.99 -30.38 -6.97
N LEU A 213 2.14 -29.37 -6.73
CA LEU A 213 1.96 -28.74 -5.42
C LEU A 213 0.67 -29.17 -4.70
N GLY A 214 -0.27 -29.79 -5.39
CA GLY A 214 -1.57 -30.16 -4.82
C GLY A 214 -2.49 -28.97 -4.57
N ILE A 215 -2.34 -27.89 -5.33
CA ILE A 215 -3.17 -26.68 -5.26
C ILE A 215 -4.01 -26.53 -6.54
N PRO A 216 -5.11 -25.76 -6.54
CA PRO A 216 -5.95 -25.61 -7.71
C PRO A 216 -5.23 -24.93 -8.88
N GLN A 217 -5.43 -25.45 -10.08
CA GLN A 217 -5.04 -24.77 -11.31
C GLN A 217 -5.88 -23.50 -11.51
N GLY A 218 -5.28 -22.45 -12.07
CA GLY A 218 -5.99 -21.25 -12.49
C GLY A 218 -6.23 -20.22 -11.39
N ILE A 219 -5.85 -20.51 -10.13
CA ILE A 219 -5.92 -19.50 -9.06
C ILE A 219 -4.88 -18.40 -9.31
N PRO A 220 -5.16 -17.13 -8.95
CA PRO A 220 -4.23 -16.04 -9.14
C PRO A 220 -2.91 -16.21 -8.38
N ILE A 221 -1.82 -15.80 -9.03
CA ILE A 221 -0.53 -15.56 -8.39
C ILE A 221 -0.42 -14.06 -8.18
N ALA A 222 -0.16 -13.63 -6.95
CA ALA A 222 0.07 -12.22 -6.63
C ALA A 222 1.57 -11.92 -6.56
N ALA A 223 1.98 -10.76 -7.07
CA ALA A 223 3.29 -10.18 -6.80
C ALA A 223 3.47 -10.08 -5.28
N GLY A 224 4.51 -10.71 -4.74
CA GLY A 224 4.75 -10.74 -3.31
C GLY A 224 5.54 -9.53 -2.84
N THR A 225 6.58 -9.78 -2.06
CA THR A 225 7.42 -8.75 -1.44
C THR A 225 8.73 -9.36 -0.94
N THR A 226 9.50 -8.62 -0.15
CA THR A 226 10.65 -9.16 0.60
C THR A 226 10.24 -9.68 1.97
N ASP A 227 10.93 -10.69 2.48
CA ASP A 227 10.81 -11.26 3.83
C ASP A 227 10.51 -10.24 4.94
N GLY A 228 11.33 -9.19 5.08
CA GLY A 228 11.14 -8.19 6.12
C GLY A 228 9.82 -7.41 5.95
N CYS A 229 9.40 -7.14 4.73
CA CYS A 229 8.12 -6.49 4.45
C CYS A 229 6.96 -7.46 4.71
N ALA A 230 7.12 -8.74 4.38
CA ALA A 230 6.16 -9.78 4.71
C ALA A 230 5.98 -9.90 6.24
N THR A 231 7.06 -9.94 7.01
CA THR A 231 6.98 -9.91 8.50
C THR A 231 6.24 -8.68 9.02
N PHE A 232 6.43 -7.51 8.41
CA PHE A 232 5.65 -6.32 8.78
C PHE A 232 4.17 -6.48 8.48
N LEU A 233 3.81 -7.02 7.30
CA LEU A 233 2.42 -7.30 6.97
C LEU A 233 1.81 -8.33 7.93
N ALA A 234 2.58 -9.33 8.38
CA ALA A 234 2.15 -10.34 9.34
C ALA A 234 1.75 -9.71 10.69
N SER A 235 2.39 -8.62 11.09
CA SER A 235 2.07 -7.94 12.35
C SER A 235 0.64 -7.38 12.39
N GLY A 236 0.01 -7.20 11.23
CA GLY A 236 -1.33 -6.65 11.10
C GLY A 236 -1.36 -5.12 11.18
N ALA A 237 -0.21 -4.46 10.98
CA ALA A 237 -0.15 -3.00 10.82
C ALA A 237 -0.65 -2.62 9.43
N GLN A 238 -1.60 -1.69 9.36
CA GLN A 238 -2.25 -1.26 8.13
C GLN A 238 -2.43 0.25 8.05
N GLU A 239 -2.48 0.96 9.16
CA GLU A 239 -2.76 2.40 9.14
C GLU A 239 -1.47 3.24 9.19
N ILE A 240 -1.49 4.42 8.55
CA ILE A 240 -0.37 5.37 8.63
C ILE A 240 -0.15 5.75 10.09
N GLY A 241 1.11 5.74 10.51
CA GLY A 241 1.53 5.94 11.90
C GLY A 241 1.55 4.66 12.74
N GLU A 242 1.15 3.51 12.21
CA GLU A 242 1.38 2.24 12.89
C GLU A 242 2.81 1.75 12.71
N GLY A 243 3.45 1.42 13.81
CA GLY A 243 4.80 0.87 13.86
C GLY A 243 4.83 -0.61 14.20
N ALA A 244 5.94 -1.26 13.84
CA ALA A 244 6.30 -2.57 14.36
C ALA A 244 7.79 -2.63 14.68
N THR A 245 8.13 -3.20 15.83
CA THR A 245 9.53 -3.45 16.22
C THR A 245 9.80 -4.94 16.38
N ALA A 246 10.82 -5.43 15.70
CA ALA A 246 11.37 -6.76 15.94
C ALA A 246 12.44 -6.69 17.05
N LEU A 247 12.19 -7.40 18.15
CA LEU A 247 13.02 -7.49 19.35
C LEU A 247 13.94 -8.71 19.26
N GLY A 248 14.88 -8.65 18.31
CA GLY A 248 15.83 -9.72 18.04
C GLY A 248 17.17 -9.52 18.75
N SER A 249 18.23 -10.12 18.17
CA SER A 249 19.62 -9.81 18.54
C SER A 249 19.89 -8.30 18.43
N THR A 250 19.25 -7.66 17.47
CA THR A 250 19.18 -6.21 17.23
C THR A 250 17.73 -5.75 17.27
N LEU A 251 17.49 -4.47 17.55
CA LEU A 251 16.19 -3.83 17.36
C LEU A 251 16.02 -3.40 15.91
N VAL A 252 14.93 -3.82 15.28
CA VAL A 252 14.57 -3.35 13.93
C VAL A 252 13.20 -2.69 14.00
N LEU A 253 13.18 -1.39 13.72
CA LEU A 253 12.00 -0.56 13.79
C LEU A 253 11.44 -0.34 12.39
N LYS A 254 10.12 -0.38 12.27
CA LYS A 254 9.39 -0.05 11.05
C LYS A 254 8.21 0.85 11.35
N LEU A 255 7.94 1.78 10.43
CA LEU A 255 6.84 2.74 10.50
C LEU A 255 6.13 2.83 9.15
N LEU A 256 4.81 2.68 9.16
CA LEU A 256 4.00 2.89 7.96
C LEU A 256 3.73 4.39 7.77
N CYS A 257 4.11 4.91 6.61
CA CYS A 257 4.18 6.32 6.27
C CYS A 257 3.31 6.65 5.05
N ASP A 258 2.89 7.91 4.95
CA ASP A 258 2.16 8.50 3.80
C ASP A 258 3.10 8.91 2.65
N ARG A 259 4.40 8.99 2.94
CA ARG A 259 5.47 9.42 2.04
C ARG A 259 6.74 8.60 2.27
N PRO A 260 7.66 8.52 1.29
CA PRO A 260 8.94 7.86 1.52
C PRO A 260 9.81 8.67 2.47
N ILE A 261 10.56 7.97 3.33
CA ILE A 261 11.65 8.51 4.14
C ILE A 261 12.95 7.93 3.62
N PHE A 262 13.88 8.80 3.22
CA PHE A 262 15.23 8.44 2.81
C PHE A 262 16.24 9.21 3.65
N ALA A 263 17.06 8.49 4.40
CA ALA A 263 18.15 9.07 5.17
C ALA A 263 19.32 8.07 5.18
N PRO A 264 20.09 8.00 4.07
CA PRO A 264 21.16 7.02 3.90
C PRO A 264 22.23 7.06 4.99
N GLU A 265 22.48 8.22 5.60
CA GLU A 265 23.36 8.41 6.75
C GLU A 265 22.92 7.58 7.98
N PHE A 266 21.63 7.29 8.09
CA PHE A 266 21.05 6.41 9.12
C PHE A 266 20.77 4.99 8.61
N GLY A 267 21.16 4.69 7.37
CA GLY A 267 20.80 3.44 6.68
C GLY A 267 19.30 3.32 6.36
N ILE A 268 18.55 4.44 6.37
CA ILE A 268 17.10 4.44 6.15
C ILE A 268 16.79 4.59 4.67
N TYR A 269 16.02 3.64 4.15
CA TYR A 269 15.33 3.71 2.87
C TYR A 269 13.92 3.13 3.03
N SER A 270 13.01 3.48 2.12
CA SER A 270 11.60 3.11 2.21
C SER A 270 11.19 2.10 1.15
N HIS A 271 10.45 1.07 1.58
CA HIS A 271 9.77 0.12 0.71
C HIS A 271 8.37 0.64 0.37
N ARG A 272 7.85 0.31 -0.80
CA ARG A 272 6.51 0.77 -1.22
C ARG A 272 5.50 -0.34 -0.98
N LEU A 273 4.35 0.01 -0.39
CA LEU A 273 3.23 -0.90 -0.10
C LEU A 273 1.93 -0.29 -0.62
N GLY A 274 1.66 -0.48 -1.92
CA GLY A 274 0.58 0.22 -2.61
C GLY A 274 0.92 1.71 -2.73
N ASP A 275 0.11 2.58 -2.11
CA ASP A 275 0.34 4.02 -2.02
C ASP A 275 0.98 4.48 -0.71
N ARG A 276 1.29 3.53 0.19
CA ARG A 276 1.97 3.78 1.47
C ARG A 276 3.43 3.39 1.38
N TRP A 277 4.19 3.81 2.39
CA TRP A 277 5.63 3.59 2.46
C TRP A 277 6.03 2.98 3.79
N LEU A 278 6.94 2.01 3.76
CA LEU A 278 7.47 1.38 4.96
C LEU A 278 8.90 1.83 5.16
N ALA A 279 9.08 2.79 6.07
CA ALA A 279 10.38 3.27 6.50
C ALA A 279 10.85 2.45 7.71
N GLY A 280 12.16 2.23 7.83
CA GLY A 280 12.69 1.51 8.98
C GLY A 280 14.18 1.72 9.19
N GLY A 281 14.62 1.48 10.41
CA GLY A 281 16.00 1.57 10.86
C GLY A 281 16.33 0.42 11.81
N ALA A 282 17.61 0.03 11.88
CA ALA A 282 18.08 -1.05 12.72
C ALA A 282 19.15 -0.56 13.70
N SER A 283 18.90 -0.70 14.99
CA SER A 283 19.87 -0.42 16.05
C SER A 283 20.73 -1.65 16.32
N ASN A 284 22.00 -1.43 16.69
CA ASN A 284 22.87 -2.49 17.19
C ASN A 284 22.50 -2.96 18.61
N CYS A 285 21.76 -2.14 19.36
CA CYS A 285 21.18 -2.55 20.63
C CYS A 285 20.12 -3.65 20.41
N GLY A 286 19.98 -4.56 21.38
CA GLY A 286 18.98 -5.62 21.34
C GLY A 286 19.33 -6.77 22.28
N GLY A 287 18.79 -7.95 22.00
CA GLY A 287 19.03 -9.15 22.79
C GLY A 287 20.50 -9.59 22.84
N ARG A 288 21.34 -9.19 21.86
CA ARG A 288 22.78 -9.49 21.90
C ARG A 288 23.46 -8.84 23.10
N THR A 289 23.04 -7.65 23.50
CA THR A 289 23.59 -6.98 24.68
C THR A 289 23.28 -7.75 25.96
N LEU A 290 22.06 -8.29 26.07
CA LEU A 290 21.66 -9.13 27.21
C LEU A 290 22.46 -10.44 27.25
N ALA A 291 22.67 -11.05 26.07
CA ALA A 291 23.40 -12.31 25.93
C ALA A 291 24.91 -12.21 26.29
N ASN A 292 25.44 -11.00 26.44
CA ASN A 292 26.81 -10.80 26.94
C ASN A 292 26.92 -11.06 28.45
N PHE A 293 25.81 -11.09 29.17
CA PHE A 293 25.79 -11.21 30.63
C PHE A 293 25.07 -12.45 31.13
N TRP A 294 24.02 -12.89 30.43
CA TRP A 294 23.11 -13.92 30.93
C TRP A 294 22.61 -14.86 29.82
N THR A 295 22.24 -16.07 30.22
CA THR A 295 21.49 -17.01 29.36
C THR A 295 20.02 -16.57 29.23
N PRO A 296 19.26 -17.08 28.24
CA PRO A 296 17.83 -16.82 28.15
C PRO A 296 17.04 -17.18 29.42
N GLU A 297 17.40 -18.28 30.09
CA GLU A 297 16.76 -18.73 31.34
C GLU A 297 17.03 -17.78 32.50
N GLU A 298 18.27 -17.29 32.62
CA GLU A 298 18.65 -16.29 33.61
C GLU A 298 17.95 -14.96 33.38
N ILE A 299 17.83 -14.51 32.12
CA ILE A 299 17.08 -13.29 31.77
C ILE A 299 15.63 -13.42 32.23
N ILE A 300 14.98 -14.57 32.03
CA ILE A 300 13.60 -14.80 32.48
C ILE A 300 13.53 -14.69 34.01
N ALA A 301 14.37 -15.42 34.73
CA ALA A 301 14.36 -15.45 36.20
C ALA A 301 14.67 -14.08 36.84
N LEU A 302 15.57 -13.29 36.23
CA LEU A 302 15.89 -11.94 36.69
C LEU A 302 14.79 -10.94 36.33
N SER A 303 14.09 -11.13 35.20
CA SER A 303 13.00 -10.24 34.78
C SER A 303 11.86 -10.21 35.80
N ASP A 304 11.55 -11.36 36.42
CA ASP A 304 10.54 -11.48 37.49
C ASP A 304 10.91 -10.71 38.76
N GLN A 305 12.18 -10.36 38.92
CA GLN A 305 12.71 -9.62 40.08
C GLN A 305 12.85 -8.12 39.80
N THR A 306 12.59 -7.67 38.56
CA THR A 306 12.63 -6.24 38.21
C THR A 306 11.43 -5.49 38.77
N THR A 307 11.55 -4.17 38.91
CA THR A 307 10.48 -3.28 39.34
C THR A 307 10.25 -2.16 38.31
N PRO A 308 9.63 -2.45 37.14
CA PRO A 308 9.44 -1.47 36.05
C PRO A 308 8.72 -0.17 36.44
N ALA A 309 7.97 -0.14 37.54
CA ALA A 309 7.34 1.08 38.04
C ALA A 309 8.33 2.05 38.73
N GLN A 310 9.55 1.61 39.03
CA GLN A 310 10.59 2.39 39.70
C GLN A 310 11.81 2.53 38.79
N PRO A 311 11.97 3.66 38.09
CA PRO A 311 13.10 3.87 37.18
C PRO A 311 14.45 3.66 37.88
N THR A 312 15.40 3.02 37.19
CA THR A 312 16.73 2.77 37.80
C THR A 312 17.58 4.03 37.90
N GLY A 313 17.39 4.98 36.98
CA GLY A 313 18.19 6.21 36.84
C GLY A 313 19.57 5.99 36.21
N LEU A 314 19.88 4.78 35.73
CA LEU A 314 21.21 4.40 35.25
C LEU A 314 21.56 4.96 33.85
N ASN A 315 20.56 5.38 33.07
CA ASN A 315 20.72 6.04 31.78
C ASN A 315 21.62 5.27 30.79
N TYR A 316 21.47 3.96 30.70
CA TYR A 316 22.30 3.14 29.82
C TYR A 316 22.03 3.38 28.33
N TYR A 317 23.07 3.18 27.53
CA TYR A 317 23.00 3.03 26.09
C TYR A 317 23.56 1.63 25.74
N PRO A 318 22.70 0.60 25.70
CA PRO A 318 23.11 -0.80 25.84
C PRO A 318 23.57 -1.40 24.51
N LEU A 319 24.74 -0.98 24.04
CA LEU A 319 25.37 -1.56 22.85
C LEU A 319 26.14 -2.84 23.21
N PRO A 320 26.15 -3.87 22.32
CA PRO A 320 26.96 -5.07 22.54
C PRO A 320 28.44 -4.85 22.22
N ALA A 321 28.78 -3.83 21.43
CA ALA A 321 30.13 -3.44 21.02
C ALA A 321 30.13 -1.96 20.57
N THR A 322 31.31 -1.38 20.32
CA THR A 322 31.42 -0.01 19.79
C THR A 322 30.68 0.14 18.45
N GLY A 323 29.94 1.24 18.34
CA GLY A 323 29.28 1.68 17.11
C GLY A 323 27.78 1.44 17.09
N GLU A 324 27.03 2.45 16.67
CA GLU A 324 25.58 2.44 16.50
C GLU A 324 25.19 2.82 15.07
N ARG A 325 24.23 2.08 14.49
CA ARG A 325 23.69 2.36 13.15
C ARG A 325 22.51 3.31 13.19
N PHE A 326 21.59 3.11 14.13
CA PHE A 326 20.36 3.88 14.25
C PHE A 326 19.92 3.85 15.72
N PRO A 327 19.40 4.93 16.32
CA PRO A 327 19.04 6.23 15.74
C PRO A 327 20.17 7.26 15.61
N ILE A 328 21.33 7.01 16.21
CA ILE A 328 22.39 8.02 16.32
C ILE A 328 23.30 8.04 15.07
N ALA A 329 23.53 6.88 14.44
CA ALA A 329 24.49 6.71 13.35
C ALA A 329 25.91 7.21 13.70
N ASP A 330 26.51 6.60 14.72
CA ASP A 330 27.86 6.90 15.17
C ASP A 330 28.66 5.60 15.33
N ALA A 331 29.59 5.36 14.41
CA ALA A 331 30.46 4.17 14.40
C ALA A 331 31.44 4.12 15.58
N THR A 332 31.61 5.21 16.32
CA THR A 332 32.54 5.33 17.45
C THR A 332 31.85 5.33 18.82
N LEU A 333 30.50 5.33 18.84
CA LEU A 333 29.72 5.36 20.07
C LEU A 333 30.04 4.17 20.97
N GLN A 334 30.45 4.46 22.20
CA GLN A 334 30.80 3.42 23.18
C GLN A 334 29.55 2.90 23.91
N PRO A 335 29.50 1.60 24.25
CA PRO A 335 28.49 1.10 25.18
C PRO A 335 28.50 1.88 26.49
N ARG A 336 27.34 2.30 26.97
CA ARG A 336 27.18 2.95 28.29
C ARG A 336 26.41 2.02 29.21
N LEU A 337 27.13 1.27 30.04
CA LEU A 337 26.60 0.27 30.99
C LEU A 337 27.13 0.47 32.43
N GLU A 338 27.73 1.62 32.72
CA GLU A 338 28.25 1.99 34.03
C GLU A 338 27.46 3.18 34.62
N PRO A 339 27.26 3.23 35.96
CA PRO A 339 27.78 2.30 36.97
C PRO A 339 26.95 1.01 37.08
N ARG A 340 27.57 -0.18 37.11
CA ARG A 340 26.85 -1.44 37.38
C ARG A 340 26.36 -1.52 38.84
N PRO A 341 25.04 -1.57 39.12
CA PRO A 341 24.53 -1.81 40.47
C PRO A 341 24.86 -3.24 40.93
N PRO A 342 24.94 -3.49 42.25
CA PRO A 342 25.28 -4.81 42.79
C PRO A 342 24.17 -5.85 42.55
N GLU A 343 22.91 -5.43 42.42
CA GLU A 343 21.80 -6.33 42.13
C GLU A 343 21.63 -6.57 40.62
N ASP A 344 21.77 -7.82 40.17
CA ASP A 344 21.64 -8.19 38.76
C ASP A 344 20.26 -7.87 38.18
N ALA A 345 19.18 -7.98 38.97
CA ALA A 345 17.85 -7.59 38.52
C ALA A 345 17.75 -6.09 38.23
N ARG A 346 18.40 -5.25 39.06
CA ARG A 346 18.47 -3.80 38.84
C ARG A 346 19.34 -3.46 37.63
N PHE A 347 20.44 -4.19 37.44
CA PHE A 347 21.29 -4.03 36.26
C PHE A 347 20.54 -4.40 34.97
N LEU A 348 19.83 -5.54 34.96
CA LEU A 348 18.97 -5.97 33.87
C LEU A 348 17.91 -4.92 33.56
N GLN A 349 17.19 -4.42 34.57
CA GLN A 349 16.18 -3.38 34.38
C GLN A 349 16.78 -2.12 33.72
N GLY A 350 17.96 -1.67 34.15
CA GLY A 350 18.65 -0.53 33.55
C GLY A 350 18.98 -0.76 32.06
N ILE A 351 19.34 -1.99 31.68
CA ILE A 351 19.55 -2.35 30.27
C ILE A 351 18.22 -2.31 29.50
N LEU A 352 17.15 -2.88 30.05
CA LEU A 352 15.82 -2.88 29.41
C LEU A 352 15.26 -1.45 29.26
N GLU A 353 15.47 -0.57 30.23
CA GLU A 353 15.17 0.87 30.18
C GLU A 353 15.94 1.54 29.03
N GLY A 354 17.25 1.28 28.93
CA GLY A 354 18.08 1.79 27.84
C GLY A 354 17.62 1.29 26.46
N LEU A 355 17.23 0.01 26.34
CA LEU A 355 16.69 -0.55 25.10
C LEU A 355 15.37 0.11 24.70
N ALA A 356 14.47 0.34 25.66
CA ALA A 356 13.22 1.04 25.44
C ALA A 356 13.44 2.50 24.99
N GLU A 357 14.43 3.19 25.57
CA GLU A 357 14.78 4.55 25.19
C GLU A 357 15.43 4.63 23.79
N VAL A 358 16.30 3.69 23.44
CA VAL A 358 16.87 3.59 22.08
C VAL A 358 15.76 3.41 21.05
N GLU A 359 14.77 2.57 21.35
CA GLU A 359 13.61 2.40 20.48
C GLU A 359 12.79 3.68 20.35
N ARG A 360 12.54 4.39 21.47
CA ARG A 360 11.82 5.67 21.49
C ARG A 360 12.52 6.73 20.64
N LEU A 361 13.84 6.85 20.80
CA LEU A 361 14.70 7.71 19.98
C LEU A 361 14.65 7.31 18.49
N GLY A 362 14.54 6.01 18.20
CA GLY A 362 14.32 5.48 16.86
C GLY A 362 13.06 6.03 16.19
N TYR A 363 11.91 5.87 16.83
CA TYR A 363 10.65 6.42 16.29
C TYR A 363 10.64 7.94 16.27
N GLN A 364 11.24 8.60 17.26
CA GLN A 364 11.42 10.05 17.24
C GLN A 364 12.23 10.48 16.01
N ARG A 365 13.36 9.82 15.72
CA ARG A 365 14.20 10.12 14.55
C ARG A 365 13.44 9.91 13.24
N LEU A 366 12.61 8.87 13.13
CA LEU A 366 11.73 8.71 11.96
C LEU A 366 10.74 9.87 11.80
N GLY A 367 10.19 10.39 12.90
CA GLY A 367 9.35 11.59 12.89
C GLY A 367 10.11 12.86 12.47
N GLU A 368 11.32 13.07 13.01
CA GLU A 368 12.20 14.19 12.64
C GLU A 368 12.56 14.17 11.14
N LEU A 369 12.66 12.98 10.55
CA LEU A 369 12.91 12.77 9.12
C LEU A 369 11.64 12.90 8.25
N GLY A 370 10.53 13.36 8.82
CA GLY A 370 9.28 13.63 8.10
C GLY A 370 8.27 12.48 8.09
N GLY A 371 8.50 11.44 8.90
CA GLY A 371 7.52 10.38 9.14
C GLY A 371 6.31 10.85 9.97
N PRO A 372 5.17 10.14 9.89
CA PRO A 372 4.01 10.44 10.71
C PRO A 372 4.30 10.18 12.20
N ALA A 373 3.48 10.77 13.08
CA ALA A 373 3.50 10.42 14.49
C ALA A 373 3.17 8.92 14.69
N LEU A 374 3.89 8.27 15.59
CA LEU A 374 3.61 6.88 15.99
C LEU A 374 2.28 6.82 16.76
N ARG A 375 1.35 5.99 16.29
CA ARG A 375 -0.01 5.86 16.85
C ARG A 375 -0.21 4.58 17.65
N SER A 376 0.39 3.50 17.17
CA SER A 376 0.36 2.19 17.82
C SER A 376 1.63 1.44 17.46
N LEU A 377 2.03 0.52 18.34
CA LEU A 377 3.27 -0.22 18.16
C LEU A 377 3.03 -1.71 18.37
N ARG A 378 3.26 -2.47 17.30
CA ARG A 378 3.31 -3.93 17.34
C ARG A 378 4.71 -4.40 17.64
N HIS A 379 4.82 -5.59 18.21
CA HIS A 379 6.12 -6.15 18.54
C HIS A 379 6.19 -7.64 18.22
N ALA A 380 7.39 -8.08 17.84
CA ALA A 380 7.69 -9.46 17.49
C ALA A 380 9.11 -9.83 17.96
N GLY A 381 9.48 -11.11 17.86
CA GLY A 381 10.80 -11.61 18.23
C GLY A 381 10.92 -11.99 19.71
N GLY A 382 12.01 -12.67 20.08
CA GLY A 382 12.15 -13.31 21.39
C GLY A 382 12.00 -12.36 22.60
N GLY A 383 12.33 -11.09 22.44
CA GLY A 383 12.14 -10.07 23.46
C GLY A 383 10.69 -9.77 23.83
N SER A 384 9.73 -10.05 22.95
CA SER A 384 8.30 -9.77 23.21
C SER A 384 7.72 -10.59 24.35
N ARG A 385 8.34 -11.73 24.69
CA ARG A 385 7.92 -12.61 25.78
C ARG A 385 8.30 -12.07 27.16
N ASN A 386 9.13 -11.03 27.23
CA ASN A 386 9.58 -10.43 28.48
C ASN A 386 8.58 -9.34 28.93
N ALA A 387 7.72 -9.67 29.89
CA ALA A 387 6.69 -8.77 30.41
C ALA A 387 7.27 -7.47 31.01
N ALA A 388 8.40 -7.57 31.72
CA ALA A 388 9.08 -6.40 32.30
C ALA A 388 9.56 -5.44 31.20
N TRP A 389 10.16 -5.98 30.13
CA TRP A 389 10.58 -5.18 28.99
C TRP A 389 9.37 -4.54 28.28
N MET A 390 8.25 -5.25 28.14
CA MET A 390 7.04 -4.69 27.51
C MET A 390 6.49 -3.52 28.33
N ALA A 391 6.47 -3.62 29.66
CA ALA A 391 6.05 -2.53 30.54
C ALA A 391 6.94 -1.28 30.37
N LEU A 392 8.26 -1.46 30.38
CA LEU A 392 9.21 -0.36 30.20
C LEU A 392 9.09 0.30 28.82
N ARG A 393 8.88 -0.49 27.77
CA ARG A 393 8.63 0.03 26.41
C ARG A 393 7.35 0.86 26.33
N ALA A 394 6.26 0.38 26.93
CA ALA A 394 4.99 1.10 26.97
C ALA A 394 5.14 2.45 27.68
N GLN A 395 5.87 2.48 28.80
CA GLN A 395 6.18 3.70 29.55
C GLN A 395 7.03 4.68 28.73
N ALA A 396 8.13 4.21 28.12
CA ALA A 396 9.03 5.06 27.33
C ALA A 396 8.31 5.70 26.13
N MET A 397 7.42 4.95 25.48
CA MET A 397 6.71 5.41 24.28
C MET A 397 5.45 6.23 24.57
N GLY A 398 4.88 6.13 25.78
CA GLY A 398 3.62 6.80 26.13
C GLY A 398 2.42 6.33 25.31
N LEU A 399 2.43 5.09 24.80
CA LEU A 399 1.39 4.55 23.92
C LEU A 399 1.08 3.08 24.22
N THR A 400 -0.08 2.64 23.76
CA THR A 400 -0.51 1.25 23.89
C THR A 400 0.31 0.34 22.97
N LEU A 401 1.04 -0.61 23.57
CA LEU A 401 1.64 -1.70 22.82
C LEU A 401 0.57 -2.71 22.43
N THR A 402 0.58 -3.15 21.18
CA THR A 402 -0.34 -4.16 20.65
C THR A 402 0.45 -5.42 20.34
N GLU A 403 -0.10 -6.59 20.64
CA GLU A 403 0.48 -7.83 20.15
C GLU A 403 0.40 -7.88 18.62
N ALA A 404 1.45 -8.35 17.97
CA ALA A 404 1.40 -8.63 16.55
C ALA A 404 0.39 -9.75 16.27
N SER A 405 -0.39 -9.65 15.18
CA SER A 405 -1.27 -10.76 14.76
C SER A 405 -0.48 -12.05 14.43
N GLY A 406 0.79 -11.90 14.10
CA GLY A 406 1.78 -12.95 13.91
C GLY A 406 3.11 -12.36 13.48
N ASP A 407 4.17 -13.16 13.53
CA ASP A 407 5.51 -12.82 13.03
C ASP A 407 5.95 -13.72 11.86
N GLU A 408 5.05 -14.60 11.41
CA GLU A 408 5.28 -15.51 10.30
C GLU A 408 5.20 -14.78 8.95
N ALA A 409 6.35 -14.61 8.29
CA ALA A 409 6.47 -13.93 7.00
C ALA A 409 5.53 -14.55 5.94
N ALA A 410 5.43 -15.89 5.90
CA ALA A 410 4.51 -16.58 4.99
C ALA A 410 3.05 -16.15 5.20
N ALA A 411 2.63 -15.88 6.45
CA ALA A 411 1.29 -15.36 6.72
C ALA A 411 1.14 -13.89 6.31
N GLY A 412 2.21 -13.11 6.39
CA GLY A 412 2.25 -11.73 5.93
C GLY A 412 2.13 -11.59 4.42
N VAL A 413 2.90 -12.37 3.64
CA VAL A 413 2.80 -12.35 2.17
C VAL A 413 1.46 -12.91 1.68
N ALA A 414 0.84 -13.86 2.41
CA ALA A 414 -0.51 -14.33 2.11
C ALA A 414 -1.54 -13.19 2.07
N ARG A 415 -1.32 -12.09 2.81
CA ARG A 415 -2.20 -10.91 2.74
C ARG A 415 -2.20 -10.23 1.36
N LEU A 416 -1.08 -10.30 0.64
CA LEU A 416 -1.00 -9.80 -0.74
C LEU A 416 -1.75 -10.71 -1.72
N ALA A 417 -1.84 -12.02 -1.45
CA ALA A 417 -2.68 -12.93 -2.23
C ALA A 417 -4.18 -12.61 -2.09
N TRP A 418 -4.62 -12.21 -0.90
CA TRP A 418 -5.99 -11.71 -0.69
C TRP A 418 -6.24 -10.37 -1.41
N GLN A 419 -5.26 -9.47 -1.39
CA GLN A 419 -5.34 -8.20 -2.13
C GLN A 419 -5.52 -8.43 -3.63
N ALA A 420 -4.87 -9.44 -4.21
CA ALA A 420 -5.06 -9.83 -5.61
C ALA A 420 -6.49 -10.30 -5.92
N LEU A 421 -7.24 -10.74 -4.91
CA LEU A 421 -8.66 -11.10 -5.01
C LEU A 421 -9.59 -9.90 -4.73
N GLY A 422 -9.06 -8.72 -4.44
CA GLY A 422 -9.82 -7.54 -4.04
C GLY A 422 -10.25 -7.53 -2.57
N GLU A 423 -9.70 -8.42 -1.73
CA GLU A 423 -10.04 -8.54 -0.31
C GLU A 423 -8.89 -8.01 0.57
N THR A 424 -9.20 -7.40 1.73
CA THR A 424 -8.19 -6.91 2.69
C THR A 424 -8.22 -7.75 3.97
N VAL A 425 -7.07 -8.32 4.34
CA VAL A 425 -6.97 -9.28 5.46
C VAL A 425 -6.87 -8.58 6.80
N GLY A 426 -7.73 -8.95 7.77
CA GLY A 426 -7.59 -8.50 9.16
C GLY A 426 -7.64 -6.98 9.37
N GLY A 427 -8.00 -6.21 8.35
CA GLY A 427 -8.46 -4.85 8.52
C GLY A 427 -9.82 -4.87 9.21
N ARG A 428 -10.20 -3.76 9.84
CA ARG A 428 -11.57 -3.60 10.34
C ARG A 428 -12.50 -3.89 9.15
N VAL A 429 -13.23 -5.00 9.16
CA VAL A 429 -14.21 -5.24 8.09
C VAL A 429 -15.20 -4.10 8.18
N GLY A 430 -15.46 -3.44 7.05
CA GLY A 430 -16.47 -2.40 7.01
C GLY A 430 -17.78 -2.95 7.53
N SER A 431 -18.34 -2.31 8.56
CA SER A 431 -19.60 -2.68 9.15
C SER A 431 -20.61 -1.58 8.88
N VAL A 432 -21.88 -1.95 8.77
CA VAL A 432 -22.98 -0.97 8.68
C VAL A 432 -23.92 -1.16 9.86
N LYS A 433 -24.27 -0.05 10.50
CA LYS A 433 -25.28 0.01 11.55
C LYS A 433 -26.58 0.58 10.98
N PRO A 434 -27.69 -0.18 10.98
CA PRO A 434 -28.98 0.34 10.55
C PRO A 434 -29.42 1.54 11.39
N CYS A 435 -29.86 2.59 10.71
CA CYS A 435 -30.40 3.83 11.26
C CYS A 435 -31.84 4.02 10.77
N GLY A 436 -32.69 4.64 11.60
CA GLY A 436 -34.12 4.80 11.30
C GLY A 436 -34.45 5.89 10.27
N GLY A 437 -33.48 6.70 9.89
CA GLY A 437 -33.65 7.90 9.06
C GLY A 437 -32.56 8.94 9.34
N LEU A 438 -32.49 9.99 8.52
CA LEU A 438 -31.54 11.09 8.62
C LEU A 438 -31.64 11.81 9.97
N ALA A 439 -32.84 11.94 10.55
CA ALA A 439 -33.08 12.57 11.85
C ALA A 439 -32.31 11.90 12.99
N SER A 440 -32.04 10.59 12.88
CA SER A 440 -31.25 9.87 13.88
C SER A 440 -29.76 10.21 13.85
N LEU A 441 -29.28 10.77 12.72
CA LEU A 441 -27.90 11.20 12.52
C LEU A 441 -27.78 12.73 12.59
N ALA A 442 -28.83 13.47 12.23
CA ALA A 442 -28.85 14.92 12.04
C ALA A 442 -28.31 15.71 13.26
N LYS A 443 -28.55 15.22 14.48
CA LYS A 443 -28.08 15.88 15.71
C LYS A 443 -26.57 15.80 15.96
N THR A 444 -25.86 14.96 15.21
CA THR A 444 -24.43 14.69 15.41
C THR A 444 -23.55 15.46 14.45
N TYR A 445 -24.12 15.99 13.36
CA TYR A 445 -23.36 16.54 12.25
C TYR A 445 -23.93 17.89 11.84
N ASP A 446 -23.04 18.86 11.64
CA ASP A 446 -23.39 20.20 11.17
C ASP A 446 -23.43 20.28 9.64
N VAL A 447 -22.74 19.36 8.95
CA VAL A 447 -22.59 19.38 7.48
C VAL A 447 -22.86 18.01 6.88
N LEU A 448 -23.67 17.98 5.83
CA LEU A 448 -23.85 16.81 4.96
C LEU A 448 -23.16 17.03 3.61
N LEU A 449 -22.34 16.07 3.21
CA LEU A 449 -21.86 15.94 1.83
C LEU A 449 -22.67 14.85 1.15
N VAL A 450 -23.56 15.20 0.23
CA VAL A 450 -24.59 14.28 -0.26
C VAL A 450 -24.36 13.97 -1.73
N ASP A 451 -24.21 12.70 -2.10
CA ASP A 451 -24.21 12.32 -3.51
C ASP A 451 -25.55 12.63 -4.18
N GLN A 452 -25.56 12.94 -5.48
CA GLN A 452 -26.82 13.22 -6.18
C GLN A 452 -27.50 11.95 -6.74
N PHE A 453 -26.77 11.12 -7.48
CA PHE A 453 -27.36 10.00 -8.24
C PHE A 453 -27.47 8.78 -7.33
N GLY A 454 -28.55 8.01 -7.40
CA GLY A 454 -28.76 6.87 -6.49
C GLY A 454 -29.10 7.27 -5.05
N THR A 455 -28.91 8.55 -4.69
CA THR A 455 -29.17 9.12 -3.37
C THR A 455 -30.34 10.09 -3.37
N MET A 456 -30.32 11.12 -4.23
CA MET A 456 -31.40 12.11 -4.35
C MET A 456 -32.40 11.76 -5.46
N HIS A 457 -31.92 11.15 -6.55
CA HIS A 457 -32.75 10.77 -7.70
C HIS A 457 -32.17 9.56 -8.47
N ASP A 458 -33.00 8.88 -9.26
CA ASP A 458 -32.60 7.75 -10.13
C ASP A 458 -32.29 8.18 -11.58
N GLY A 459 -32.37 9.48 -11.86
CA GLY A 459 -32.17 10.07 -13.19
C GLY A 459 -33.45 10.24 -13.99
N GLN A 460 -34.57 9.65 -13.56
CA GLN A 460 -35.91 9.87 -14.10
C GLN A 460 -36.78 10.66 -13.12
N LYS A 461 -36.71 10.35 -11.83
CA LYS A 461 -37.47 10.99 -10.76
C LYS A 461 -36.65 11.13 -9.48
N ALA A 462 -37.06 12.06 -8.62
CA ALA A 462 -36.52 12.17 -7.27
C ALA A 462 -36.95 10.96 -6.41
N TYR A 463 -36.09 10.53 -5.50
CA TYR A 463 -36.47 9.53 -4.51
C TYR A 463 -37.46 10.14 -3.49
N PRO A 464 -38.53 9.39 -3.11
CA PRO A 464 -39.51 9.89 -2.15
C PRO A 464 -38.89 10.27 -0.80
N GLY A 465 -39.14 11.50 -0.35
CA GLY A 465 -38.69 12.01 0.95
C GLY A 465 -37.29 12.61 0.98
N ALA A 466 -36.46 12.45 -0.06
CA ALA A 466 -35.12 13.04 -0.14
C ALA A 466 -35.14 14.57 -0.03
N ALA A 467 -36.04 15.24 -0.77
CA ALA A 467 -36.20 16.68 -0.69
C ALA A 467 -36.64 17.14 0.72
N GLU A 468 -37.57 16.42 1.34
CA GLU A 468 -38.04 16.75 2.69
C GLU A 468 -36.94 16.58 3.75
N ALA A 469 -36.17 15.50 3.68
CA ALA A 469 -35.07 15.22 4.60
C ALA A 469 -34.00 16.33 4.56
N LEU A 470 -33.56 16.71 3.36
CA LEU A 470 -32.56 17.77 3.19
C LEU A 470 -33.09 19.14 3.60
N ARG A 471 -34.36 19.44 3.32
CA ARG A 471 -35.01 20.68 3.77
C ARG A 471 -35.01 20.78 5.29
N ARG A 472 -35.45 19.71 5.99
CA ARG A 472 -35.51 19.69 7.45
C ARG A 472 -34.14 19.80 8.10
N PHE A 473 -33.13 19.12 7.57
CA PHE A 473 -31.76 19.24 8.08
C PHE A 473 -31.27 20.69 8.05
N ARG A 474 -31.57 21.42 6.97
CA ARG A 474 -31.23 22.84 6.84
C ARG A 474 -32.06 23.75 7.73
N GLU A 475 -33.33 23.42 7.94
CA GLU A 475 -34.20 24.15 8.88
C GLU A 475 -33.73 24.01 10.35
N GLU A 476 -33.02 22.92 10.68
CA GLU A 476 -32.34 22.74 11.96
C GLU A 476 -30.95 23.42 12.03
N GLY A 477 -30.55 24.16 10.98
CA GLY A 477 -29.31 24.94 10.95
C GLY A 477 -28.12 24.25 10.29
N GLY A 478 -28.28 23.01 9.83
CA GLY A 478 -27.22 22.28 9.15
C GLY A 478 -26.95 22.76 7.72
N LYS A 479 -25.75 22.51 7.20
CA LYS A 479 -25.37 22.80 5.80
C LYS A 479 -25.36 21.56 4.94
N VAL A 480 -25.78 21.68 3.69
CA VAL A 480 -25.77 20.58 2.71
C VAL A 480 -24.99 20.97 1.47
N VAL A 481 -23.97 20.18 1.13
CA VAL A 481 -23.22 20.30 -0.13
C VAL A 481 -23.44 19.05 -0.95
N VAL A 482 -23.96 19.21 -2.16
CA VAL A 482 -24.20 18.08 -3.08
C VAL A 482 -22.93 17.79 -3.88
N LEU A 483 -22.58 16.51 -4.00
CA LEU A 483 -21.45 16.00 -4.77
C LEU A 483 -21.90 15.36 -6.08
N SER A 484 -21.07 15.46 -7.13
CA SER A 484 -21.33 14.85 -8.43
C SER A 484 -20.03 14.52 -9.17
N ASN A 485 -19.94 13.31 -9.74
CA ASN A 485 -18.84 12.89 -10.64
C ASN A 485 -18.97 13.47 -12.07
N SER A 486 -19.84 14.44 -12.27
CA SER A 486 -19.98 15.14 -13.54
C SER A 486 -18.81 16.09 -13.79
N ALA A 487 -18.23 16.04 -14.99
CA ALA A 487 -17.30 17.07 -15.44
C ALA A 487 -17.94 18.44 -15.66
N LYS A 488 -19.28 18.54 -15.66
CA LYS A 488 -20.00 19.83 -15.77
C LYS A 488 -19.91 20.62 -14.47
N SER A 489 -20.12 21.92 -14.55
CA SER A 489 -20.03 22.81 -13.40
C SER A 489 -21.10 22.50 -12.34
N GLY A 490 -20.85 22.95 -11.11
CA GLY A 490 -21.86 22.96 -10.05
C GLY A 490 -23.12 23.74 -10.45
N ALA A 491 -22.99 24.79 -11.28
CA ALA A 491 -24.14 25.56 -11.77
C ALA A 491 -25.03 24.75 -12.72
N ASP A 492 -24.43 23.97 -13.62
CA ASP A 492 -25.17 23.07 -14.52
C ASP A 492 -25.90 21.98 -13.74
N ASN A 493 -25.24 21.43 -12.71
CA ASN A 493 -25.83 20.40 -11.86
C ASN A 493 -26.96 20.98 -10.99
N ARG A 494 -26.85 22.23 -10.50
CA ARG A 494 -27.98 22.95 -9.85
C ARG A 494 -29.18 23.07 -10.78
N ALA A 495 -28.97 23.48 -12.03
CA ALA A 495 -30.04 23.60 -13.03
C ALA A 495 -30.68 22.23 -13.35
N ARG A 496 -29.89 21.16 -13.35
CA ARG A 496 -30.39 19.78 -13.50
C ARG A 496 -31.24 19.34 -12.31
N LEU A 497 -30.76 19.56 -11.09
CA LEU A 497 -31.45 19.20 -9.84
C LEU A 497 -32.79 19.93 -9.68
N ALA A 498 -32.90 21.16 -10.18
CA ALA A 498 -34.17 21.91 -10.20
C ALA A 498 -35.29 21.15 -10.93
N LYS A 499 -34.98 20.39 -11.99
CA LYS A 499 -35.95 19.58 -12.74
C LYS A 499 -36.50 18.41 -11.92
N PHE A 500 -35.77 17.98 -10.89
CA PHE A 500 -36.20 16.95 -9.95
C PHE A 500 -36.85 17.53 -8.69
N GLY A 501 -37.08 18.86 -8.64
CA GLY A 501 -37.71 19.54 -7.51
C GLY A 501 -36.75 20.01 -6.43
N PHE A 502 -35.44 19.93 -6.64
CA PHE A 502 -34.44 20.41 -5.68
C PHE A 502 -33.94 21.82 -6.02
N GLY A 503 -34.14 22.79 -5.12
CA GLY A 503 -33.52 24.11 -5.19
C GLY A 503 -32.79 24.53 -3.91
N ALA A 504 -32.51 25.83 -3.78
CA ALA A 504 -31.72 26.46 -2.70
C ALA A 504 -32.25 26.22 -1.27
N LYS A 505 -33.48 25.71 -1.11
CA LYS A 505 -34.00 25.28 0.20
C LYS A 505 -33.46 23.92 0.66
N HIS A 506 -32.87 23.11 -0.22
CA HIS A 506 -32.38 21.77 0.10
C HIS A 506 -30.86 21.67 0.20
N PHE A 507 -30.11 22.60 -0.40
CA PHE A 507 -28.64 22.60 -0.34
C PHE A 507 -28.06 24.01 -0.47
N ASP A 508 -26.86 24.17 0.08
CA ASP A 508 -26.08 25.40 0.10
C ASP A 508 -25.14 25.49 -1.10
N ALA A 509 -24.56 24.35 -1.52
CA ALA A 509 -23.68 24.28 -2.67
C ALA A 509 -23.84 22.97 -3.45
N VAL A 510 -23.37 22.99 -4.70
CA VAL A 510 -23.16 21.80 -5.52
C VAL A 510 -21.72 21.87 -6.01
N VAL A 511 -20.96 20.81 -5.76
CA VAL A 511 -19.55 20.66 -6.12
C VAL A 511 -19.40 19.42 -7.00
N THR A 512 -18.71 19.57 -8.11
CA THR A 512 -18.48 18.48 -9.05
C THR A 512 -17.01 18.09 -9.19
N SER A 513 -16.75 16.94 -9.80
CA SER A 513 -15.40 16.55 -10.24
C SER A 513 -14.84 17.55 -11.25
N GLY A 514 -15.68 18.16 -12.09
CA GLY A 514 -15.32 19.28 -12.96
C GLY A 514 -14.85 20.51 -12.16
N ASP A 515 -15.62 20.93 -11.15
CA ASP A 515 -15.23 22.06 -10.29
C ASP A 515 -13.89 21.79 -9.57
N ALA A 516 -13.71 20.56 -9.06
CA ALA A 516 -12.49 20.13 -8.38
C ALA A 516 -11.26 20.13 -9.32
N ALA A 517 -11.45 19.68 -10.55
CA ALA A 517 -10.43 19.73 -11.60
C ALA A 517 -10.04 21.17 -11.96
N GLN A 518 -11.02 22.04 -12.16
CA GLN A 518 -10.75 23.45 -12.47
C GLN A 518 -10.05 24.17 -11.30
N ALA A 519 -10.43 23.88 -10.06
CA ALA A 519 -9.74 24.40 -8.87
C ALA A 519 -8.27 23.98 -8.85
N ALA A 520 -7.96 22.72 -9.18
CA ALA A 520 -6.59 22.23 -9.27
C ALA A 520 -5.72 22.91 -10.32
N ILE A 521 -6.34 23.26 -11.45
CA ILE A 521 -5.67 24.04 -12.49
C ILE A 521 -5.38 25.45 -11.99
N ARG A 522 -6.38 26.14 -11.41
CA ARG A 522 -6.24 27.51 -10.90
C ARG A 522 -5.19 27.62 -9.78
N GLU A 523 -5.11 26.60 -8.93
CA GLU A 523 -4.14 26.51 -7.83
C GLU A 523 -2.74 26.08 -8.29
N GLY A 524 -2.55 25.75 -9.57
CA GLY A 524 -1.26 25.34 -10.13
C GLY A 524 -0.77 23.95 -9.68
N ARG A 525 -1.62 23.15 -9.04
CA ARG A 525 -1.26 21.84 -8.47
C ARG A 525 -0.94 20.76 -9.50
N LEU A 526 -1.34 20.97 -10.75
CA LEU A 526 -1.13 20.02 -11.85
C LEU A 526 0.16 20.28 -12.65
N GLY A 527 0.98 21.24 -12.20
CA GLY A 527 2.27 21.55 -12.80
C GLY A 527 2.18 22.17 -14.19
N ARG A 528 3.30 22.15 -14.92
CA ARG A 528 3.47 22.87 -16.20
C ARG A 528 2.51 22.45 -17.31
N ALA A 529 1.95 21.24 -17.23
CA ALA A 529 1.10 20.65 -18.27
C ALA A 529 -0.28 21.32 -18.37
N PHE A 530 -0.72 22.03 -17.32
CA PHE A 530 -2.03 22.71 -17.25
C PHE A 530 -1.91 24.19 -16.85
N LYS A 531 -0.75 24.81 -17.05
CA LYS A 531 -0.58 26.25 -16.79
C LYS A 531 -1.28 27.09 -17.86
N ALA A 532 -1.49 28.37 -17.59
CA ALA A 532 -1.96 29.32 -18.60
C ALA A 532 -1.05 29.30 -19.85
N GLY A 533 -1.64 29.21 -21.03
CA GLY A 533 -0.98 29.07 -22.33
C GLY A 533 -0.61 27.63 -22.72
N ALA A 534 -0.82 26.63 -21.84
CA ALA A 534 -0.54 25.23 -22.15
C ALA A 534 -1.42 24.70 -23.29
N ARG A 535 -0.85 23.86 -24.15
CA ARG A 535 -1.53 23.23 -25.29
C ARG A 535 -2.29 21.99 -24.85
N VAL A 536 -3.57 22.15 -24.56
CA VAL A 536 -4.39 21.09 -23.98
C VAL A 536 -5.41 20.59 -24.98
N HIS A 537 -5.57 19.26 -25.08
CA HIS A 537 -6.69 18.68 -25.81
C HIS A 537 -7.84 18.38 -24.85
N LEU A 538 -9.00 18.99 -25.10
CA LEU A 538 -10.23 18.68 -24.36
C LEU A 538 -10.98 17.56 -25.09
N SER A 539 -11.07 16.41 -24.43
CA SER A 539 -11.76 15.23 -24.94
C SER A 539 -13.06 15.00 -24.16
N GLY A 540 -14.18 15.14 -24.85
CA GLY A 540 -15.52 15.07 -24.29
C GLY A 540 -16.58 15.20 -25.38
N LYS A 541 -17.79 15.62 -25.02
CA LYS A 541 -18.85 15.82 -26.00
C LYS A 541 -18.53 17.00 -26.93
N PRO A 542 -18.75 16.85 -28.26
CA PRO A 542 -18.51 17.95 -29.20
C PRO A 542 -19.26 19.22 -28.82
N GLY A 543 -18.56 20.36 -28.80
CA GLY A 543 -19.14 21.68 -28.54
C GLY A 543 -19.30 22.05 -27.05
N ASP A 544 -18.97 21.16 -26.11
CA ASP A 544 -19.00 21.46 -24.67
C ASP A 544 -17.57 21.68 -24.16
N ASP A 545 -17.29 22.86 -23.62
CA ASP A 545 -15.98 23.19 -23.05
C ASP A 545 -15.88 22.89 -21.55
N TYR A 546 -17.01 22.52 -20.92
CA TYR A 546 -17.15 22.21 -19.50
C TYR A 546 -16.57 23.30 -18.57
N GLY A 547 -16.47 24.55 -19.05
CA GLY A 547 -15.86 25.67 -18.34
C GLY A 547 -14.32 25.69 -18.32
N PHE A 548 -13.64 24.70 -18.93
CA PHE A 548 -12.17 24.69 -19.01
C PHE A 548 -11.61 25.75 -19.97
N GLY A 549 -12.40 26.23 -20.93
CA GLY A 549 -11.99 27.28 -21.86
C GLY A 549 -11.66 28.61 -21.15
N ALA A 550 -12.26 28.87 -19.99
CA ALA A 550 -12.03 30.08 -19.21
C ALA A 550 -10.72 30.07 -18.38
N LEU A 551 -9.93 28.98 -18.42
CA LEU A 551 -8.72 28.81 -17.60
C LEU A 551 -7.43 29.31 -18.26
N GLY A 552 -7.55 30.00 -19.40
CA GLY A 552 -6.38 30.50 -20.15
C GLY A 552 -5.55 29.39 -20.80
N LEU A 553 -6.14 28.21 -21.04
CA LEU A 553 -5.53 27.11 -21.77
C LEU A 553 -5.63 27.35 -23.28
N ARG A 554 -4.63 26.89 -24.05
CA ARG A 554 -4.70 26.88 -25.51
C ARG A 554 -5.24 25.52 -25.97
N LEU A 555 -6.52 25.47 -26.32
CA LEU A 555 -7.15 24.25 -26.82
C LEU A 555 -6.59 23.86 -28.20
N VAL A 556 -6.06 22.65 -28.33
CA VAL A 556 -5.47 22.11 -29.57
C VAL A 556 -5.97 20.70 -29.88
N GLY A 557 -5.66 20.21 -31.08
CA GLY A 557 -5.88 18.81 -31.46
C GLY A 557 -4.99 17.83 -30.66
N PRO A 558 -5.35 16.54 -30.63
CA PRO A 558 -4.62 15.52 -29.87
C PRO A 558 -3.17 15.32 -30.36
N GLU A 559 -2.91 15.62 -31.63
CA GLU A 559 -1.56 15.51 -32.23
C GLU A 559 -0.56 16.51 -31.64
N GLU A 560 -1.03 17.70 -31.24
CA GLU A 560 -0.18 18.81 -30.81
C GLU A 560 -0.22 19.06 -29.30
N CYS A 561 -1.06 18.33 -28.57
CA CYS A 561 -1.27 18.56 -27.14
C CYS A 561 -0.09 18.05 -26.30
N GLU A 562 0.14 18.76 -25.20
CA GLU A 562 1.06 18.36 -24.13
C GLU A 562 0.32 17.77 -22.92
N ALA A 563 -1.00 17.93 -22.88
CA ALA A 563 -1.89 17.36 -21.88
C ALA A 563 -3.30 17.13 -22.44
N ILE A 564 -4.07 16.26 -21.79
CA ILE A 564 -5.46 15.97 -22.12
C ILE A 564 -6.34 16.29 -20.91
N ILE A 565 -7.50 16.90 -21.13
CA ILE A 565 -8.61 16.95 -20.17
C ILE A 565 -9.70 16.03 -20.71
N LEU A 566 -10.02 14.97 -19.97
CA LEU A 566 -10.98 13.95 -20.34
C LEU A 566 -12.24 14.12 -19.48
N THR A 567 -13.33 14.60 -20.09
CA THR A 567 -14.55 15.01 -19.37
C THR A 567 -15.72 14.04 -19.53
N ALA A 568 -15.80 13.34 -20.66
CA ALA A 568 -16.88 12.42 -20.97
C ALA A 568 -16.44 11.37 -21.99
N SER A 569 -17.14 10.22 -21.97
CA SER A 569 -17.21 9.34 -23.13
C SER A 569 -18.11 9.97 -24.21
N VAL A 570 -17.78 9.75 -25.48
CA VAL A 570 -18.59 10.20 -26.63
C VAL A 570 -19.78 9.29 -26.95
N GLU A 571 -20.01 8.24 -26.16
CA GLU A 571 -21.18 7.36 -26.28
C GLU A 571 -22.49 8.08 -25.87
N PRO A 572 -23.65 7.72 -26.47
CA PRO A 572 -23.81 6.79 -27.59
C PRO A 572 -23.59 7.44 -28.97
N ASP A 573 -23.22 8.72 -29.01
CA ASP A 573 -23.10 9.50 -30.25
C ASP A 573 -22.00 8.97 -31.17
N ARG A 574 -20.90 8.46 -30.58
CA ARG A 574 -19.82 7.74 -31.26
C ARG A 574 -19.28 6.58 -30.41
N PRO A 575 -18.73 5.53 -31.04
CA PRO A 575 -18.06 4.44 -30.32
C PRO A 575 -16.91 4.97 -29.45
N TRP A 576 -16.91 4.67 -28.14
CA TRP A 576 -15.86 5.16 -27.24
C TRP A 576 -14.44 4.67 -27.63
N LEU A 577 -14.32 3.52 -28.32
CA LEU A 577 -13.04 3.02 -28.84
C LEU A 577 -12.46 3.93 -29.92
N GLU A 578 -13.28 4.65 -30.67
CA GLU A 578 -12.82 5.66 -31.63
C GLU A 578 -12.21 6.87 -30.90
N GLN A 579 -12.77 7.24 -29.74
CA GLN A 579 -12.20 8.25 -28.87
C GLN A 579 -10.83 7.80 -28.33
N VAL A 580 -10.69 6.53 -27.91
CA VAL A 580 -9.39 5.95 -27.52
C VAL A 580 -8.41 5.99 -28.69
N ALA A 581 -8.83 5.60 -29.89
CA ALA A 581 -7.99 5.61 -31.08
C ALA A 581 -7.47 7.02 -31.40
N THR A 582 -8.34 8.03 -31.32
CA THR A 582 -8.01 9.45 -31.54
C THR A 582 -6.98 9.97 -30.52
N LEU A 583 -6.99 9.45 -29.29
CA LEU A 583 -6.08 9.86 -28.22
C LEU A 583 -4.80 9.00 -28.13
N THR A 584 -4.71 7.91 -28.88
CA THR A 584 -3.65 6.91 -28.76
C THR A 584 -2.26 7.48 -29.03
N ALA A 585 -2.12 8.35 -30.05
CA ALA A 585 -0.85 8.98 -30.36
C ALA A 585 -0.35 9.86 -29.21
N ALA A 586 -1.24 10.62 -28.57
CA ALA A 586 -0.92 11.44 -27.41
C ALA A 586 -0.57 10.58 -26.18
N ALA A 587 -1.36 9.53 -25.92
CA ALA A 587 -1.10 8.60 -24.81
C ALA A 587 0.29 7.95 -24.91
N ARG A 588 0.69 7.52 -26.10
CA ARG A 588 2.03 6.93 -26.36
C ARG A 588 3.19 7.91 -26.15
N ARG A 589 2.95 9.22 -26.23
CA ARG A 589 3.94 10.26 -25.86
C ARG A 589 4.06 10.44 -24.35
N GLY A 590 3.25 9.75 -23.54
CA GLY A 590 3.27 9.86 -22.09
C GLY A 590 2.66 11.15 -21.54
N VAL A 591 1.73 11.78 -22.28
CA VAL A 591 1.06 13.01 -21.81
C VAL A 591 0.27 12.78 -20.52
N THR A 592 0.13 13.84 -19.73
CA THR A 592 -0.74 13.80 -18.55
C THR A 592 -2.20 13.94 -18.97
N VAL A 593 -3.06 13.06 -18.48
CA VAL A 593 -4.51 13.06 -18.69
C VAL A 593 -5.19 13.40 -17.37
N LEU A 594 -5.82 14.58 -17.33
CA LEU A 594 -6.74 14.96 -16.27
C LEU A 594 -8.09 14.28 -16.54
N VAL A 595 -8.52 13.40 -15.64
CA VAL A 595 -9.80 12.69 -15.73
C VAL A 595 -10.83 13.41 -14.87
N ALA A 596 -11.70 14.20 -15.49
CA ALA A 596 -12.72 15.03 -14.83
C ALA A 596 -14.05 14.27 -14.59
N ASN A 597 -14.15 13.02 -15.02
CA ASN A 597 -15.23 12.10 -14.68
C ASN A 597 -14.61 10.72 -14.42
N PRO A 598 -14.56 10.25 -13.16
CA PRO A 598 -13.84 9.04 -12.80
C PRO A 598 -14.66 7.75 -13.04
N ASP A 599 -15.94 7.86 -13.37
CA ASP A 599 -16.82 6.71 -13.52
C ASP A 599 -16.36 5.84 -14.71
N LEU A 600 -16.31 4.51 -14.50
CA LEU A 600 -16.00 3.55 -15.56
C LEU A 600 -17.20 3.28 -16.47
N GLU A 601 -18.39 3.37 -15.92
CA GLU A 601 -19.65 3.08 -16.59
C GLU A 601 -20.62 4.25 -16.43
N MET A 602 -21.49 4.44 -17.41
CA MET A 602 -22.61 5.37 -17.35
C MET A 602 -23.88 4.68 -17.81
N LEU A 603 -25.01 5.07 -17.21
CA LEU A 603 -26.32 4.60 -17.62
C LEU A 603 -26.86 5.46 -18.76
N THR A 604 -27.22 4.83 -19.88
CA THR A 604 -27.89 5.47 -21.02
C THR A 604 -29.28 4.84 -21.23
N PRO A 605 -30.19 5.46 -22.01
CA PRO A 605 -31.45 4.82 -22.39
C PRO A 605 -31.28 3.46 -23.08
N ALA A 606 -30.12 3.23 -23.71
CA ALA A 606 -29.75 1.98 -24.38
C ALA A 606 -28.99 0.99 -23.48
N GLY A 607 -28.97 1.23 -22.17
CA GLY A 607 -28.28 0.41 -21.17
C GLY A 607 -26.95 1.00 -20.70
N VAL A 608 -26.19 0.17 -19.97
CA VAL A 608 -24.87 0.54 -19.43
C VAL A 608 -23.86 0.69 -20.58
N ARG A 609 -23.06 1.76 -20.54
CA ARG A 609 -22.03 2.08 -21.53
C ARG A 609 -20.74 2.54 -20.84
N PRO A 610 -19.56 2.40 -21.48
CA PRO A 610 -18.31 2.91 -20.96
C PRO A 610 -18.32 4.44 -20.81
N SER A 611 -17.89 4.92 -19.65
CA SER A 611 -17.76 6.34 -19.31
C SER A 611 -16.30 6.81 -19.46
N ALA A 612 -16.02 8.06 -19.10
CA ALA A 612 -14.71 8.68 -19.30
C ALA A 612 -13.59 7.95 -18.53
N GLY A 613 -13.89 7.36 -17.38
CA GLY A 613 -12.93 6.55 -16.63
C GLY A 613 -12.49 5.29 -17.38
N ALA A 614 -13.38 4.66 -18.17
CA ALA A 614 -13.01 3.52 -19.01
C ALA A 614 -12.07 3.94 -20.15
N VAL A 615 -12.36 5.08 -20.80
CA VAL A 615 -11.44 5.69 -21.77
C VAL A 615 -10.07 5.94 -21.13
N ALA A 616 -10.03 6.53 -19.93
CA ALA A 616 -8.79 6.82 -19.21
C ALA A 616 -7.94 5.56 -18.96
N ARG A 617 -8.57 4.46 -18.55
CA ARG A 617 -7.89 3.18 -18.30
C ARG A 617 -7.24 2.60 -19.55
N GLU A 618 -7.86 2.75 -20.72
CA GLU A 618 -7.21 2.34 -21.97
C GLU A 618 -6.02 3.25 -22.33
N LEU A 619 -6.12 4.56 -22.07
CA LEU A 619 -5.00 5.48 -22.31
C LEU A 619 -3.82 5.20 -21.37
N GLU A 620 -4.07 4.81 -20.12
CA GLU A 620 -3.04 4.41 -19.15
C GLU A 620 -2.23 3.20 -19.66
N LYS A 621 -2.90 2.18 -20.18
CA LYS A 621 -2.25 1.02 -20.82
C LYS A 621 -1.36 1.41 -22.00
N LEU A 622 -1.68 2.52 -22.67
CA LEU A 622 -0.94 3.05 -23.82
C LEU A 622 0.20 4.02 -23.43
N GLY A 623 0.42 4.25 -22.13
CA GLY A 623 1.54 5.04 -21.60
C GLY A 623 1.15 6.40 -21.02
N ALA A 624 -0.12 6.79 -21.03
CA ALA A 624 -0.57 8.06 -20.47
C ALA A 624 -0.45 8.09 -18.94
N ARG A 625 -0.19 9.28 -18.36
CA ARG A 625 -0.16 9.49 -16.91
C ARG A 625 -1.49 10.07 -16.44
N LEU A 626 -2.23 9.36 -15.60
CA LEU A 626 -3.57 9.79 -15.18
C LEU A 626 -3.56 10.63 -13.90
N VAL A 627 -4.41 11.66 -13.85
CA VAL A 627 -4.76 12.41 -12.63
C VAL A 627 -6.27 12.44 -12.51
N TRP A 628 -6.80 11.90 -11.41
CA TRP A 628 -8.24 11.64 -11.26
C TRP A 628 -8.93 12.68 -10.38
N PHE A 629 -10.13 13.08 -10.79
CA PHE A 629 -11.00 13.99 -10.05
C PHE A 629 -12.40 13.41 -9.87
N GLY A 630 -13.05 13.74 -8.76
CA GLY A 630 -14.35 13.17 -8.37
C GLY A 630 -14.21 12.13 -7.26
N LYS A 631 -15.32 11.59 -6.78
CA LYS A 631 -15.34 10.53 -5.77
C LYS A 631 -14.78 9.24 -6.40
N PRO A 632 -13.89 8.49 -5.70
CA PRO A 632 -13.47 8.60 -4.30
C PRO A 632 -12.16 9.40 -4.08
N HIS A 633 -11.78 10.30 -4.98
CA HIS A 633 -10.53 11.08 -4.90
C HIS A 633 -10.66 12.31 -4.00
N ALA A 634 -9.57 12.69 -3.33
CA ALA A 634 -9.59 13.69 -2.26
C ALA A 634 -10.00 15.10 -2.72
N ASP A 635 -9.71 15.47 -3.97
CA ASP A 635 -9.91 16.83 -4.47
C ASP A 635 -11.37 17.31 -4.41
N ILE A 636 -12.34 16.44 -4.69
CA ILE A 636 -13.77 16.82 -4.63
C ILE A 636 -14.22 17.10 -3.19
N TYR A 637 -13.73 16.31 -2.23
CA TYR A 637 -14.03 16.51 -0.81
C TYR A 637 -13.37 17.79 -0.29
N ARG A 638 -12.15 18.11 -0.73
CA ARG A 638 -11.50 19.39 -0.37
C ARG A 638 -12.35 20.58 -0.82
N VAL A 639 -12.76 20.61 -2.08
CA VAL A 639 -13.60 21.71 -2.60
C VAL A 639 -14.96 21.76 -1.91
N ALA A 640 -15.54 20.60 -1.58
CA ALA A 640 -16.81 20.54 -0.86
C ALA A 640 -16.71 21.04 0.59
N LEU A 641 -15.63 20.71 1.31
CA LEU A 641 -15.38 21.21 2.65
C LEU A 641 -15.19 22.73 2.65
N THR A 642 -14.43 23.27 1.70
CA THR A 642 -14.29 24.72 1.53
C THR A 642 -15.63 25.39 1.20
N ALA A 643 -16.46 24.78 0.35
CA ALA A 643 -17.81 25.27 0.08
C ALA A 643 -18.73 25.24 1.32
N ALA A 644 -18.48 24.34 2.27
CA ALA A 644 -19.18 24.28 3.55
C ALA A 644 -18.63 25.26 4.61
N GLY A 645 -17.50 25.93 4.33
CA GLY A 645 -16.81 26.85 5.24
C GLY A 645 -15.78 26.17 6.14
N ASP A 646 -15.13 25.12 5.65
CA ASP A 646 -14.04 24.38 6.31
C ASP A 646 -14.38 23.91 7.74
N PRO A 647 -15.45 23.12 7.93
CA PRO A 647 -15.86 22.60 9.23
C PRO A 647 -14.84 21.62 9.82
N ASP A 648 -14.94 21.36 11.13
CA ASP A 648 -14.28 20.21 11.74
C ASP A 648 -14.78 18.92 11.07
N ARG A 649 -13.85 18.06 10.63
CA ARG A 649 -14.15 16.80 9.93
C ARG A 649 -15.03 15.87 10.76
N THR A 650 -14.96 15.94 12.09
CA THR A 650 -15.82 15.10 12.95
C THR A 650 -17.29 15.51 12.89
N GLN A 651 -17.60 16.73 12.42
CA GLN A 651 -18.96 17.27 12.26
C GLN A 651 -19.52 17.08 10.85
N VAL A 652 -18.84 16.31 10.00
CA VAL A 652 -19.23 16.11 8.60
C VAL A 652 -19.63 14.67 8.32
N LEU A 653 -20.81 14.49 7.74
CA LEU A 653 -21.31 13.19 7.29
C LEU A 653 -21.40 13.16 5.75
N ALA A 654 -20.65 12.25 5.14
CA ALA A 654 -20.80 11.94 3.72
C ALA A 654 -21.91 10.90 3.52
N ILE A 655 -22.85 11.16 2.62
CA ILE A 655 -24.00 10.28 2.34
C ILE A 655 -23.97 9.89 0.87
N GLY A 656 -24.07 8.60 0.58
CA GLY A 656 -24.16 8.10 -0.79
C GLY A 656 -24.62 6.66 -0.89
N ASP A 657 -24.72 6.12 -2.10
CA ASP A 657 -25.18 4.77 -2.39
C ASP A 657 -24.06 3.82 -2.85
N SER A 658 -22.81 4.28 -2.96
CA SER A 658 -21.68 3.47 -3.38
C SER A 658 -20.63 3.32 -2.27
N PRO A 659 -20.33 2.09 -1.82
CA PRO A 659 -19.18 1.82 -0.98
C PRO A 659 -17.86 2.26 -1.62
N GLU A 660 -17.70 2.02 -2.92
CA GLU A 660 -16.45 2.25 -3.66
C GLU A 660 -16.20 3.72 -3.99
N HIS A 661 -17.25 4.52 -4.11
CA HIS A 661 -17.13 5.96 -4.39
C HIS A 661 -17.35 6.80 -3.13
N ASP A 662 -18.48 6.63 -2.45
CA ASP A 662 -18.91 7.54 -1.39
C ASP A 662 -18.25 7.20 -0.06
N LEU A 663 -18.35 5.96 0.41
CA LEU A 663 -17.72 5.56 1.67
C LEU A 663 -16.19 5.54 1.55
N ALA A 664 -15.65 5.04 0.45
CA ALA A 664 -14.20 5.05 0.23
C ALA A 664 -13.67 6.48 0.14
N GLY A 665 -14.43 7.39 -0.49
CA GLY A 665 -14.09 8.80 -0.52
C GLY A 665 -14.19 9.47 0.86
N ALA A 666 -15.23 9.18 1.63
CA ALA A 666 -15.40 9.64 3.00
C ALA A 666 -14.25 9.18 3.91
N GLN A 667 -13.88 7.90 3.82
CA GLN A 667 -12.75 7.31 4.54
C GLN A 667 -11.44 8.06 4.23
N ARG A 668 -11.14 8.26 2.95
CA ARG A 668 -9.92 8.97 2.50
C ARG A 668 -9.90 10.44 2.91
N ALA A 669 -11.07 11.06 3.02
CA ALA A 669 -11.23 12.42 3.51
C ALA A 669 -11.24 12.52 5.05
N GLY A 670 -11.27 11.39 5.76
CA GLY A 670 -11.35 11.33 7.23
C GLY A 670 -12.71 11.79 7.77
N LEU A 671 -13.80 11.48 7.06
CA LEU A 671 -15.18 11.88 7.40
C LEU A 671 -16.01 10.67 7.85
N ALA A 672 -17.09 10.92 8.59
CA ALA A 672 -18.11 9.91 8.81
C ALA A 672 -18.86 9.61 7.50
N GLY A 673 -19.43 8.40 7.38
CA GLY A 673 -20.15 7.98 6.18
C GLY A 673 -21.48 7.28 6.47
N ALA A 674 -22.48 7.53 5.64
CA ALA A 674 -23.74 6.81 5.61
C ALA A 674 -24.00 6.22 4.22
N LEU A 675 -24.26 4.92 4.18
CA LEU A 675 -24.63 4.20 2.96
C LEU A 675 -26.14 4.11 2.83
N LEU A 676 -26.64 4.43 1.65
CA LEU A 676 -28.05 4.32 1.31
C LEU A 676 -28.37 2.97 0.68
N GLY A 677 -29.54 2.42 1.01
CA GLY A 677 -30.13 1.22 0.38
C GLY A 677 -30.81 1.49 -0.97
N THR A 678 -30.70 2.70 -1.50
CA THR A 678 -31.17 3.10 -2.83
C THR A 678 -30.04 2.97 -3.87
N GLY A 679 -30.28 3.37 -5.12
CA GLY A 679 -29.26 3.36 -6.16
C GLY A 679 -28.63 1.99 -6.40
N ILE A 680 -27.29 1.91 -6.40
CA ILE A 680 -26.50 0.68 -6.64
C ILE A 680 -26.69 -0.35 -5.51
N MET A 681 -27.15 0.07 -4.33
CA MET A 681 -27.52 -0.83 -3.22
C MET A 681 -29.00 -1.22 -3.22
N GLY A 682 -29.79 -0.78 -4.21
CA GLY A 682 -31.20 -1.10 -4.34
C GLY A 682 -31.49 -2.60 -4.15
N GLY A 683 -32.33 -2.92 -3.16
CA GLY A 683 -32.74 -4.30 -2.86
C GLY A 683 -31.75 -5.12 -2.02
N LYS A 684 -30.64 -4.53 -1.56
CA LYS A 684 -29.67 -5.19 -0.66
C LYS A 684 -29.96 -4.87 0.80
N SER A 685 -29.73 -5.84 1.68
CA SER A 685 -29.76 -5.66 3.13
C SER A 685 -28.38 -5.30 3.69
N PRO A 686 -28.30 -4.70 4.90
CA PRO A 686 -27.04 -4.43 5.60
C PRO A 686 -26.10 -5.64 5.71
N ARG A 687 -26.64 -6.87 5.71
CA ARG A 687 -25.86 -8.11 5.81
C ARG A 687 -25.20 -8.50 4.48
N GLU A 688 -25.73 -8.04 3.36
CA GLU A 688 -25.29 -8.41 2.01
C GLU A 688 -24.22 -7.47 1.44
N VAL A 689 -23.90 -6.37 2.13
CA VAL A 689 -22.96 -5.34 1.65
C VAL A 689 -21.55 -5.44 2.23
N GLY A 690 -21.34 -6.26 3.26
CA GLY A 690 -20.10 -6.31 4.04
C GLY A 690 -18.80 -6.44 3.24
N GLY A 691 -18.78 -7.29 2.20
CA GLY A 691 -17.58 -7.52 1.39
C GLY A 691 -17.16 -6.33 0.50
N ARG A 692 -18.01 -5.30 0.39
CA ARG A 692 -17.74 -4.09 -0.43
C ARG A 692 -17.43 -2.87 0.42
N LEU A 693 -17.63 -2.94 1.73
CA LEU A 693 -17.49 -1.80 2.62
C LEU A 693 -16.00 -1.49 2.87
N PRO A 694 -15.58 -0.22 2.77
CA PRO A 694 -14.27 0.19 3.25
C PRO A 694 -14.16 -0.06 4.76
N PRO A 695 -12.95 -0.23 5.30
CA PRO A 695 -12.77 -0.38 6.74
C PRO A 695 -13.39 0.74 7.58
N GLY A 696 -14.25 0.41 8.55
CA GLY A 696 -14.92 1.39 9.39
C GLY A 696 -16.29 0.96 9.88
N ASP A 697 -16.88 1.76 10.75
CA ASP A 697 -18.28 1.63 11.16
C ASP A 697 -19.09 2.72 10.45
N TRP A 698 -19.97 2.28 9.56
CA TRP A 698 -20.76 3.16 8.70
C TRP A 698 -22.22 3.16 9.14
N ALA A 699 -22.93 4.26 8.91
CA ALA A 699 -24.39 4.25 9.07
C ALA A 699 -25.04 3.60 7.84
N TRP A 700 -26.16 2.91 8.03
CA TRP A 700 -27.01 2.43 6.94
C TRP A 700 -28.38 3.07 7.02
N LEU A 701 -28.77 3.73 5.94
CA LEU A 701 -30.09 4.33 5.76
C LEU A 701 -30.80 3.57 4.63
N PRO A 702 -32.00 2.99 4.85
CA PRO A 702 -32.72 2.32 3.77
C PRO A 702 -32.98 3.25 2.57
N GLU A 703 -33.22 4.53 2.84
CA GLU A 703 -33.44 5.60 1.88
C GLU A 703 -33.15 6.95 2.55
N LEU A 704 -32.95 8.00 1.75
CA LEU A 704 -32.72 9.35 2.26
C LEU A 704 -34.05 9.96 2.71
N ARG A 705 -34.49 9.62 3.92
CA ARG A 705 -35.68 10.16 4.57
C ARG A 705 -35.35 10.73 5.93
N TRP A 706 -36.18 11.67 6.39
CA TRP A 706 -36.06 12.29 7.71
C TRP A 706 -36.21 11.24 8.81
#